data_AF-A0A3M7NJ54-F1
#
_entry.id   AF-A0A3M7NJ54-F1
#
_cell.length_a   1.000
_cell.length_b   1.000
_cell.length_c   1.000
_cell.angle_alpha   90.00
_cell.angle_beta   90.00
_cell.angle_gamma   90.00
#
_symmetry.space_group_name_H-M   'P 1'
#
loop_
_entity.id
_entity.type
_entity.pdbx_description
1 polymer ?
#
loop_
_entity_poly.entity_id
_entity_poly.type
_entity_poly.pdbx_seq_one_letter_code
_entity_poly.pdbx_strand_id
1 'polypeptide(L)'
;MTTPPSGIADAYAWLGTPVEDASEETFFIFSQDVPSSNLGYIDNTSSTIDIDIGSRSLTLRQSPGLLKSDRSTGTTGAVLWKITPLVAQWLVSMPSCMCNARILHSEAVVIELGCGVSGLIGIVMAPLVSTYILSDQAYVMKTLRCNVDANPQLIPLDWETDDATALKHELPEGRAVNLVVVCDCVYNEHLIPPLVRTLTDVCGLVTPAEEAPFALIAQQLRSADVFEQFLDILMSHFVVWRMPDKHLPGTLQSGNLQDGAATATQAPLICRALDLDLHVMCEKPIMVDVITTKEVVAKAASKPRLGFLVPFSHDDLYRAAKLLAETGSLGEIHAVETCYLDQQDSTATQFPPSFIDIGRYCRDVKSSLTNPRKQVNRVIAMGQQAVYGDLAKYGDADNGWGRTLTNGFEGTTRVCDSRFTRNTYRYNPDAFVLYDRSFLNYLAEFADVIIDYGPVTCSPDDAYEAAQIVIALQFSFRNGLAMASVRKGLPSLAIIDDYLRTSAPHFAHIPAKALRITTFNDTIVPSNVSDQTRLVQRLKPFEVISSVRERTAFPGSLLRSLPNLKLLLATGTQFEMFDLSAARELGIIVAAAPGLGRTDGKGPRRPNIKQGGVHPTTQHTWALIMALARNVPADDAALKAGHPWHTRLATNLTGLTLGVVGLGRLGAAVARIGQLCWGMRVVCWSENLTQAKADGMAADLGLPVKGPDGDKTFRAVSKAELFGAADVVSLHYVLSERSRGIVGAEELALMKETAMLVNTSRGPLINHAALLEALGRGAISGAAMDVFDVEPLPLDSPWRRSNYWGHDGRSRLIITPHMGYADQVLLDTWYAETAENVERWLDSKDILHRLA
;
A
#
# COMPACT_ATOMS: atom_id res chain seq x y z
N MET A 1 -30.25 -0.78 2.17
CA MET A 1 -30.73 0.49 1.59
C MET A 1 -32.25 0.55 1.74
N THR A 2 -32.73 1.27 2.75
CA THR A 2 -34.14 1.63 2.93
C THR A 2 -34.33 3.07 2.47
N THR A 3 -35.33 3.32 1.64
CA THR A 3 -35.75 4.65 1.18
C THR A 3 -35.96 5.58 2.39
N PRO A 4 -35.48 6.85 2.36
CA PRO A 4 -35.67 7.77 3.47
C PRO A 4 -37.18 8.06 3.69
N PRO A 5 -37.61 8.31 4.94
CA PRO A 5 -39.00 8.65 5.26
C PRO A 5 -39.53 9.79 4.37
N SER A 6 -40.76 9.66 3.89
CA SER A 6 -41.40 10.48 2.85
C SER A 6 -41.74 11.94 3.24
N GLY A 7 -40.95 12.57 4.13
CA GLY A 7 -41.03 14.00 4.47
C GLY A 7 -39.69 14.73 4.41
N ILE A 8 -38.57 14.03 4.15
CA ILE A 8 -37.20 14.55 4.22
C ILE A 8 -36.72 15.16 2.88
N ALA A 9 -37.29 14.73 1.74
CA ALA A 9 -36.79 15.09 0.41
C ALA A 9 -36.84 16.60 0.11
N ASP A 10 -37.87 17.31 0.56
CA ASP A 10 -38.03 18.75 0.27
C ASP A 10 -37.18 19.64 1.20
N ALA A 11 -36.90 19.20 2.45
CA ALA A 11 -36.16 20.00 3.43
C ALA A 11 -34.65 20.07 3.14
N TYR A 12 -34.11 19.08 2.42
CA TYR A 12 -32.67 18.93 2.16
C TYR A 12 -32.28 19.01 0.69
N ALA A 13 -33.19 19.49 -0.18
CA ALA A 13 -32.92 19.72 -1.60
C ALA A 13 -31.66 20.59 -1.86
N TRP A 14 -31.25 21.39 -0.86
CA TRP A 14 -30.05 22.22 -0.92
C TRP A 14 -28.73 21.42 -0.86
N LEU A 15 -28.73 20.20 -0.31
CA LEU A 15 -27.55 19.33 -0.23
C LEU A 15 -27.12 18.74 -1.58
N GLY A 16 -28.01 18.78 -2.58
CA GLY A 16 -27.75 18.20 -3.90
C GLY A 16 -27.75 16.67 -3.89
N THR A 17 -27.02 16.06 -4.83
CA THR A 17 -26.91 14.61 -4.96
C THR A 17 -26.00 14.05 -3.84
N PRO A 18 -26.40 12.98 -3.15
CA PRO A 18 -25.52 12.29 -2.22
C PRO A 18 -24.30 11.72 -2.95
N VAL A 19 -23.21 11.52 -2.21
CA VAL A 19 -22.04 10.81 -2.70
C VAL A 19 -22.41 9.34 -2.87
N GLU A 20 -22.24 8.81 -4.09
CA GLU A 20 -22.59 7.42 -4.41
C GLU A 20 -21.37 6.50 -4.44
N ASP A 21 -20.19 7.04 -4.78
CA ASP A 21 -18.93 6.30 -4.88
C ASP A 21 -17.79 7.09 -4.22
N ALA A 22 -17.15 6.48 -3.23
CA ALA A 22 -16.09 7.11 -2.46
C ALA A 22 -14.83 7.36 -3.31
N SER A 23 -14.53 6.49 -4.27
CA SER A 23 -13.39 6.61 -5.18
C SER A 23 -13.61 7.73 -6.20
N GLU A 24 -14.82 7.86 -6.77
CA GLU A 24 -15.17 8.95 -7.70
C GLU A 24 -15.11 10.32 -7.01
N GLU A 25 -15.68 10.44 -5.81
CA GLU A 25 -15.67 11.70 -5.06
C GLU A 25 -14.24 12.05 -4.59
N THR A 26 -13.45 11.06 -4.17
CA THR A 26 -12.03 11.27 -3.85
C THR A 26 -11.27 11.74 -5.08
N PHE A 27 -11.46 11.11 -6.24
CA PHE A 27 -10.84 11.53 -7.49
C PHE A 27 -11.25 12.97 -7.87
N PHE A 28 -12.54 13.29 -7.79
CA PHE A 28 -13.05 14.63 -8.08
C PHE A 28 -12.40 15.69 -7.19
N ILE A 29 -12.34 15.46 -5.87
CA ILE A 29 -11.80 16.41 -4.90
C ILE A 29 -10.27 16.59 -5.06
N PHE A 30 -9.53 15.49 -5.21
CA PHE A 30 -8.06 15.53 -5.31
C PHE A 30 -7.55 15.87 -6.72
N SER A 31 -8.42 15.93 -7.73
CA SER A 31 -8.09 16.42 -9.07
C SER A 31 -8.23 17.94 -9.22
N GLN A 32 -8.82 18.63 -8.24
CA GLN A 32 -8.86 20.09 -8.21
C GLN A 32 -7.54 20.68 -7.74
N ASP A 33 -7.33 21.99 -7.96
CA ASP A 33 -6.22 22.73 -7.37
C ASP A 33 -6.35 22.74 -5.84
N VAL A 34 -5.76 21.72 -5.20
CA VAL A 34 -5.66 21.67 -3.74
C VAL A 34 -4.57 22.67 -3.35
N PRO A 35 -4.85 23.68 -2.50
CA PRO A 35 -3.84 24.61 -2.01
C PRO A 35 -2.85 23.86 -1.11
N SER A 36 -1.89 23.18 -1.71
CA SER A 36 -0.88 22.33 -1.06
C SER A 36 0.11 23.12 -0.19
N SER A 37 -0.03 24.44 -0.11
CA SER A 37 0.83 25.34 0.67
C SER A 37 0.34 25.62 2.09
N ASN A 38 -0.84 25.12 2.52
CA ASN A 38 -1.44 25.56 3.79
C ASN A 38 -1.88 24.45 4.78
N LEU A 39 -1.27 23.26 4.72
CA LEU A 39 -1.50 22.19 5.71
C LEU A 39 -0.91 22.55 7.09
N GLY A 40 -1.59 22.13 8.18
CA GLY A 40 -1.04 22.16 9.54
C GLY A 40 -1.63 23.20 10.51
N TYR A 41 -0.81 23.62 11.46
CA TYR A 41 -1.20 24.49 12.59
C TYR A 41 -1.04 25.97 12.24
N ILE A 42 -1.81 26.85 12.88
CA ILE A 42 -1.66 28.31 12.69
C ILE A 42 -0.28 28.76 13.16
N ASP A 43 0.08 28.42 14.41
CA ASP A 43 1.41 28.62 15.00
C ASP A 43 1.64 27.51 16.01
N ASN A 44 2.71 26.72 15.85
CA ASN A 44 3.04 25.61 16.74
C ASN A 44 4.15 25.95 17.74
N THR A 45 4.51 27.23 17.87
CA THR A 45 5.59 27.71 18.74
C THR A 45 5.08 28.62 19.85
N SER A 46 4.08 29.46 19.57
CA SER A 46 3.52 30.39 20.56
C SER A 46 2.61 29.67 21.57
N SER A 47 2.60 30.08 22.84
CA SER A 47 1.63 29.55 23.82
C SER A 47 0.25 30.20 23.73
N THR A 48 0.10 31.25 22.92
CA THR A 48 -1.17 31.98 22.71
C THR A 48 -1.35 32.35 21.23
N ILE A 49 -2.59 32.31 20.75
CA ILE A 49 -2.97 32.76 19.40
C ILE A 49 -4.08 33.79 19.54
N ASP A 50 -3.88 34.96 18.95
CA ASP A 50 -4.94 35.96 18.78
C ASP A 50 -5.67 35.67 17.48
N ILE A 51 -7.00 35.60 17.53
CA ILE A 51 -7.83 35.31 16.37
C ILE A 51 -9.11 36.14 16.36
N ASP A 52 -9.43 36.66 15.18
CA ASP A 52 -10.67 37.38 14.94
C ASP A 52 -11.64 36.47 14.19
N ILE A 53 -12.83 36.23 14.76
CA ILE A 53 -13.91 35.48 14.13
C ILE A 53 -15.19 36.31 14.23
N GLY A 54 -15.73 36.72 13.07
CA GLY A 54 -16.89 37.61 13.00
C GLY A 54 -16.61 38.94 13.72
N SER A 55 -17.42 39.28 14.72
CA SER A 55 -17.26 40.50 15.52
C SER A 55 -16.48 40.29 16.84
N ARG A 56 -15.81 39.14 17.00
CA ARG A 56 -15.12 38.75 18.24
C ARG A 56 -13.62 38.62 17.99
N SER A 57 -12.84 39.26 18.85
CA SER A 57 -11.39 39.05 18.98
C SER A 57 -11.13 38.18 20.20
N LEU A 58 -10.44 37.05 20.01
CA LEU A 58 -10.18 36.03 21.02
C LEU A 58 -8.69 35.79 21.16
N THR A 59 -8.19 35.70 22.40
CA THR A 59 -6.84 35.22 22.71
C THR A 59 -6.92 33.81 23.25
N LEU A 60 -6.53 32.82 22.44
CA LEU A 60 -6.61 31.40 22.75
C LEU A 60 -5.28 30.89 23.28
N ARG A 61 -5.29 30.18 24.40
CA ARG A 61 -4.12 29.48 24.94
C ARG A 61 -3.95 28.13 24.24
N GLN A 62 -2.72 27.80 23.91
CA GLN A 62 -2.34 26.49 23.37
C GLN A 62 -1.15 25.90 24.13
N SER A 63 -0.80 24.65 23.84
CA SER A 63 0.25 23.92 24.53
C SER A 63 1.29 23.32 23.57
N PRO A 64 2.11 24.14 22.88
CA PRO A 64 3.15 23.66 21.96
C PRO A 64 4.08 22.60 22.54
N GLY A 65 4.38 22.68 23.85
CA GLY A 65 5.22 21.70 24.53
C GLY A 65 4.66 20.28 24.52
N LEU A 66 3.34 20.10 24.42
CA LEU A 66 2.71 18.78 24.30
C LEU A 66 2.94 18.14 22.93
N LEU A 67 3.15 18.92 21.86
CA LEU A 67 3.53 18.40 20.54
C LEU A 67 4.88 17.68 20.55
N LYS A 68 5.76 18.02 21.52
CA LYS A 68 7.10 17.44 21.69
C LYS A 68 7.15 16.34 22.75
N SER A 69 6.00 15.93 23.30
CA SER A 69 5.95 14.92 24.36
C SER A 69 5.93 13.51 23.78
N ASP A 70 6.72 12.60 24.35
CA ASP A 70 6.82 11.17 23.97
C ASP A 70 5.60 10.35 24.46
N ARG A 71 4.40 10.95 24.45
CA ARG A 71 3.18 10.27 24.88
C ARG A 71 2.78 9.23 23.84
N SER A 72 2.27 8.10 24.31
CA SER A 72 1.74 7.02 23.48
C SER A 72 0.38 7.35 22.84
N THR A 73 -0.25 8.47 23.20
CA THR A 73 -1.56 8.93 22.70
C THR A 73 -1.41 10.19 21.82
N GLY A 74 -2.32 10.40 20.87
CA GLY A 74 -2.25 11.49 19.89
C GLY A 74 -2.11 12.88 20.53
N THR A 75 -1.14 13.67 20.06
CA THR A 75 -0.83 15.03 20.58
C THR A 75 -1.41 16.16 19.71
N THR A 76 -2.19 15.81 18.70
CA THR A 76 -2.73 16.71 17.65
C THR A 76 -3.71 17.75 18.18
N GLY A 77 -4.35 17.53 19.32
CA GLY A 77 -5.26 18.49 19.97
C GLY A 77 -4.55 19.63 20.72
N ALA A 78 -3.21 19.64 20.80
CA ALA A 78 -2.44 20.56 21.64
C ALA A 78 -2.28 22.00 21.10
N VAL A 79 -2.60 22.24 19.84
CA VAL A 79 -2.47 23.53 19.14
C VAL A 79 -3.62 23.73 18.15
N LEU A 80 -3.84 24.97 17.71
CA LEU A 80 -4.94 25.32 16.81
C LEU A 80 -4.61 24.99 15.34
N TRP A 81 -5.48 24.21 14.70
CA TRP A 81 -5.39 23.85 13.29
C TRP A 81 -5.87 24.98 12.38
N LYS A 82 -5.27 25.12 11.19
CA LYS A 82 -5.60 26.19 10.22
C LYS A 82 -7.03 26.11 9.68
N ILE A 83 -7.63 24.93 9.65
CA ILE A 83 -8.99 24.73 9.15
C ILE A 83 -10.07 25.18 10.16
N THR A 84 -9.79 25.06 11.47
CA THR A 84 -10.75 25.36 12.54
C THR A 84 -11.28 26.80 12.49
N PRO A 85 -10.46 27.86 12.29
CA PRO A 85 -10.95 29.23 12.11
C PRO A 85 -11.85 29.42 10.89
N LEU A 86 -11.55 28.74 9.79
CA LEU A 86 -12.31 28.88 8.54
C LEU A 86 -13.71 28.31 8.73
N VAL A 87 -13.80 27.15 9.39
CA VAL A 87 -15.07 26.51 9.76
C VAL A 87 -15.83 27.35 10.78
N ALA A 88 -15.15 27.85 11.82
CA ALA A 88 -15.74 28.73 12.84
C ALA A 88 -16.32 30.01 12.20
N GLN A 89 -15.59 30.65 11.30
CA GLN A 89 -16.03 31.85 10.59
C GLN A 89 -17.27 31.60 9.73
N TRP A 90 -17.35 30.43 9.08
CA TRP A 90 -18.53 30.04 8.32
C TRP A 90 -19.74 29.76 9.22
N LEU A 91 -19.56 29.01 10.30
CA LEU A 91 -20.65 28.64 11.21
C LEU A 91 -21.25 29.84 11.96
N VAL A 92 -20.42 30.83 12.34
CA VAL A 92 -20.89 32.08 12.98
C VAL A 92 -21.82 32.90 12.08
N SER A 93 -21.69 32.75 10.75
CA SER A 93 -22.62 33.39 9.82
C SER A 93 -24.02 32.76 9.82
N MET A 94 -24.23 31.67 10.58
CA MET A 94 -25.44 30.85 10.62
C MET A 94 -25.93 30.55 9.19
N PRO A 95 -25.28 29.60 8.48
CA PRO A 95 -25.57 29.33 7.08
C PRO A 95 -27.07 29.17 6.86
N SER A 96 -27.63 29.99 5.97
CA SER A 96 -29.08 30.06 5.74
C SER A 96 -29.67 28.70 5.35
N CYS A 97 -28.89 27.85 4.66
CA CYS A 97 -29.26 26.47 4.36
C CYS A 97 -29.51 25.63 5.61
N MET A 98 -28.62 25.68 6.62
CA MET A 98 -28.75 24.94 7.87
C MET A 98 -29.87 25.49 8.77
N CYS A 99 -30.09 26.81 8.74
CA CYS A 99 -31.20 27.43 9.46
C CYS A 99 -32.56 27.05 8.86
N ASN A 100 -32.67 27.09 7.52
CA ASN A 100 -33.89 26.72 6.81
C ASN A 100 -34.23 25.22 6.99
N ALA A 101 -33.19 24.38 7.07
CA ALA A 101 -33.31 22.96 7.36
C ALA A 101 -33.53 22.65 8.86
N ARG A 102 -33.64 23.67 9.73
CA ARG A 102 -33.79 23.54 11.18
C ARG A 102 -32.69 22.70 11.86
N ILE A 103 -31.49 22.67 11.27
CA ILE A 103 -30.31 22.01 11.85
C ILE A 103 -29.67 22.92 12.90
N LEU A 104 -29.56 24.21 12.57
CA LEU A 104 -29.04 25.25 13.45
C LEU A 104 -30.13 26.26 13.77
N HIS A 105 -30.42 26.43 15.06
CA HIS A 105 -31.36 27.42 15.58
C HIS A 105 -31.06 27.69 17.06
N SER A 106 -31.67 28.74 17.64
CA SER A 106 -31.43 29.15 19.04
C SER A 106 -31.73 28.05 20.06
N GLU A 107 -32.61 27.10 19.72
CA GLU A 107 -32.98 25.96 20.55
C GLU A 107 -32.16 24.67 20.30
N ALA A 108 -31.14 24.71 19.42
CA ALA A 108 -30.43 23.50 19.01
C ALA A 108 -29.46 22.98 20.09
N VAL A 109 -29.22 21.68 20.08
CA VAL A 109 -28.16 21.00 20.85
C VAL A 109 -27.06 20.55 19.90
N VAL A 110 -25.84 21.03 20.13
CA VAL A 110 -24.66 20.75 19.28
C VAL A 110 -23.57 20.06 20.09
N ILE A 111 -22.98 19.00 19.54
CA ILE A 111 -21.84 18.30 20.13
C ILE A 111 -20.64 18.42 19.20
N GLU A 112 -19.48 18.80 19.71
CA GLU A 112 -18.22 18.82 18.97
C GLU A 112 -17.27 17.74 19.49
N LEU A 113 -16.88 16.80 18.63
CA LEU A 113 -15.92 15.75 18.94
C LEU A 113 -14.52 16.18 18.51
N GLY A 114 -13.55 16.12 19.42
CA GLY A 114 -12.15 16.46 19.15
C GLY A 114 -11.91 17.97 19.00
N CYS A 115 -12.48 18.79 19.88
CA CYS A 115 -12.42 20.26 19.78
C CYS A 115 -11.01 20.87 20.00
N GLY A 116 -10.06 20.06 20.48
CA GLY A 116 -8.70 20.46 20.85
C GLY A 116 -8.66 21.46 22.00
N VAL A 117 -7.46 21.95 22.33
CA VAL A 117 -7.26 22.93 23.42
C VAL A 117 -7.91 24.28 23.13
N SER A 118 -8.24 24.56 21.86
CA SER A 118 -8.80 25.85 21.46
C SER A 118 -10.27 25.99 21.82
N GLY A 119 -11.09 24.95 21.60
CA GLY A 119 -12.54 25.03 21.70
C GLY A 119 -13.17 26.10 20.79
N LEU A 120 -12.47 26.53 19.73
CA LEU A 120 -12.81 27.75 19.00
C LEU A 120 -14.22 27.71 18.42
N ILE A 121 -14.61 26.61 17.75
CA ILE A 121 -15.94 26.48 17.15
C ILE A 121 -17.02 26.60 18.23
N GLY A 122 -16.89 25.86 19.33
CA GLY A 122 -17.82 25.98 20.46
C GLY A 122 -17.88 27.37 21.09
N ILE A 123 -16.76 28.07 21.28
CA ILE A 123 -16.76 29.44 21.85
C ILE A 123 -17.59 30.41 21.01
N VAL A 124 -17.50 30.29 19.68
CA VAL A 124 -18.19 31.21 18.77
C VAL A 124 -19.63 30.78 18.46
N MET A 125 -19.93 29.48 18.54
CA MET A 125 -21.26 28.92 18.29
C MET A 125 -22.16 28.86 19.53
N ALA A 126 -21.60 28.68 20.72
CA ALA A 126 -22.36 28.60 21.98
C ALA A 126 -23.40 29.73 22.19
N PRO A 127 -23.17 31.00 21.80
CA PRO A 127 -24.18 32.06 21.92
C PRO A 127 -25.34 31.94 20.93
N LEU A 128 -25.23 31.08 19.91
CA LEU A 128 -26.18 30.97 18.80
C LEU A 128 -27.13 29.78 18.94
N VAL A 129 -26.84 28.87 19.88
CA VAL A 129 -27.58 27.63 20.13
C VAL A 129 -27.89 27.49 21.63
N SER A 130 -28.80 26.58 22.00
CA SER A 130 -29.22 26.44 23.40
C SER A 130 -28.20 25.71 24.25
N THR A 131 -27.53 24.72 23.67
CA THR A 131 -26.55 23.88 24.35
C THR A 131 -25.47 23.52 23.36
N TYR A 132 -24.23 23.79 23.74
CA TYR A 132 -23.05 23.36 23.01
C TYR A 132 -22.20 22.49 23.94
N ILE A 133 -21.84 21.30 23.49
CA ILE A 133 -21.05 20.33 24.25
C ILE A 133 -19.70 20.18 23.56
N LEU A 134 -18.63 20.51 24.28
CA LEU A 134 -17.24 20.38 23.85
C LEU A 134 -16.64 19.11 24.43
N SER A 135 -16.07 18.28 23.55
CA SER A 135 -15.63 16.93 23.88
C SER A 135 -14.22 16.65 23.35
N ASP A 136 -13.31 16.21 24.23
CA ASP A 136 -11.94 15.83 23.87
C ASP A 136 -11.28 14.97 24.98
N GLN A 137 -10.06 14.51 24.75
CA GLN A 137 -9.27 13.72 25.70
C GLN A 137 -9.01 14.49 27.01
N ALA A 138 -8.93 13.77 28.12
CA ALA A 138 -8.82 14.37 29.46
C ALA A 138 -7.64 15.34 29.63
N TYR A 139 -6.53 15.16 28.90
CA TYR A 139 -5.38 16.04 29.00
C TYR A 139 -5.60 17.42 28.36
N VAL A 140 -6.51 17.53 27.38
CA VAL A 140 -6.88 18.78 26.69
C VAL A 140 -7.70 19.70 27.58
N MET A 141 -8.52 19.11 28.45
CA MET A 141 -9.53 19.79 29.28
C MET A 141 -8.96 20.93 30.14
N LYS A 142 -7.73 20.82 30.64
CA LYS A 142 -7.14 21.87 31.48
C LYS A 142 -6.94 23.18 30.72
N THR A 143 -6.39 23.11 29.51
CA THR A 143 -6.13 24.30 28.69
C THR A 143 -7.42 24.80 28.05
N LEU A 144 -8.28 23.88 27.60
CA LEU A 144 -9.60 24.20 27.06
C LEU A 144 -10.46 25.01 28.05
N ARG A 145 -10.50 24.62 29.33
CA ARG A 145 -11.19 25.37 30.39
C ARG A 145 -10.68 26.81 30.56
N CYS A 146 -9.43 27.10 30.20
CA CYS A 146 -8.90 28.47 30.28
C CYS A 146 -9.36 29.35 29.11
N ASN A 147 -9.84 28.75 28.03
CA ASN A 147 -10.28 29.46 26.81
C ASN A 147 -11.81 29.61 26.74
N VAL A 148 -12.55 28.92 27.61
CA VAL A 148 -14.01 28.81 27.55
C VAL A 148 -14.64 29.63 28.69
N ASP A 149 -15.31 30.73 28.33
CA ASP A 149 -15.97 31.63 29.29
C ASP A 149 -17.50 31.76 29.10
N ALA A 150 -18.10 31.25 28.00
CA ALA A 150 -19.51 31.48 27.65
C ALA A 150 -20.24 30.23 27.09
N ASN A 151 -21.10 29.64 27.93
CA ASN A 151 -22.02 28.50 27.69
C ASN A 151 -21.56 27.32 26.80
N PRO A 152 -20.45 26.62 27.11
CA PRO A 152 -20.29 25.24 26.64
C PRO A 152 -20.15 24.26 27.83
N GLN A 153 -20.86 23.15 27.75
CA GLN A 153 -20.60 22.01 28.64
C GLN A 153 -19.31 21.33 28.19
N LEU A 154 -18.44 21.00 29.14
CA LEU A 154 -17.12 20.42 28.88
C LEU A 154 -17.10 18.97 29.37
N ILE A 155 -17.01 18.03 28.45
CA ILE A 155 -17.04 16.60 28.75
C ILE A 155 -15.70 15.97 28.33
N PRO A 156 -14.96 15.33 29.24
CA PRO A 156 -13.86 14.48 28.84
C PRO A 156 -14.40 13.25 28.12
N LEU A 157 -14.01 13.06 26.86
CA LEU A 157 -14.31 11.88 26.05
C LEU A 157 -13.18 11.70 25.04
N ASP A 158 -12.47 10.59 25.19
CA ASP A 158 -11.57 10.09 24.15
C ASP A 158 -12.38 9.22 23.19
N TRP A 159 -12.88 9.81 22.11
CA TRP A 159 -13.72 9.10 21.12
C TRP A 159 -13.00 7.89 20.47
N GLU A 160 -11.69 7.76 20.66
CA GLU A 160 -10.92 6.59 20.22
C GLU A 160 -11.17 5.35 21.11
N THR A 161 -11.46 5.55 22.40
CA THR A 161 -11.46 4.48 23.40
C THR A 161 -12.68 4.44 24.32
N ASP A 162 -13.34 5.57 24.53
CA ASP A 162 -14.47 5.73 25.44
C ASP A 162 -15.82 5.34 24.80
N ASP A 163 -16.79 5.04 25.66
CA ASP A 163 -18.18 4.80 25.26
C ASP A 163 -18.98 6.12 25.24
N ALA A 164 -19.49 6.48 24.07
CA ALA A 164 -20.23 7.73 23.85
C ALA A 164 -21.57 7.79 24.59
N THR A 165 -22.10 6.67 25.11
CA THR A 165 -23.38 6.64 25.85
C THR A 165 -23.38 7.51 27.10
N ALA A 166 -22.20 7.82 27.68
CA ALA A 166 -22.06 8.75 28.78
C ALA A 166 -22.60 10.17 28.45
N LEU A 167 -22.54 10.59 27.18
CA LEU A 167 -23.05 11.89 26.72
C LEU A 167 -24.56 12.03 26.90
N LYS A 168 -25.31 10.92 27.00
CA LYS A 168 -26.76 10.93 27.17
C LYS A 168 -27.20 11.65 28.44
N HIS A 169 -26.39 11.60 29.50
CA HIS A 169 -26.71 12.23 30.78
C HIS A 169 -26.53 13.75 30.78
N GLU A 170 -25.81 14.29 29.79
CA GLU A 170 -25.49 15.72 29.67
C GLU A 170 -26.47 16.44 28.73
N LEU A 171 -27.26 15.68 27.97
CA LEU A 171 -28.33 16.21 27.13
C LEU A 171 -29.47 16.79 27.99
N PRO A 172 -30.01 17.98 27.64
CA PRO A 172 -31.20 18.51 28.29
C PRO A 172 -32.38 17.54 28.17
N GLU A 173 -33.17 17.41 29.24
CA GLU A 173 -34.27 16.45 29.34
C GLU A 173 -35.28 16.62 28.18
N GLY A 174 -35.48 15.57 27.39
CA GLY A 174 -36.39 15.58 26.24
C GLY A 174 -35.86 16.27 24.97
N ARG A 175 -34.59 16.66 24.90
CA ARG A 175 -33.96 17.22 23.68
C ARG A 175 -33.07 16.20 22.98
N ALA A 176 -33.13 16.18 21.65
CA ALA A 176 -32.25 15.40 20.79
C ALA A 176 -31.01 16.20 20.39
N VAL A 177 -29.95 15.52 19.98
CA VAL A 177 -28.81 16.15 19.30
C VAL A 177 -29.25 16.59 17.92
N ASN A 178 -29.02 17.86 17.56
CA ASN A 178 -29.34 18.37 16.22
C ASN A 178 -28.13 18.27 15.28
N LEU A 179 -26.94 18.54 15.80
CA LEU A 179 -25.71 18.61 15.03
C LEU A 179 -24.53 18.03 15.81
N VAL A 180 -23.80 17.12 15.18
CA VAL A 180 -22.46 16.69 15.61
C VAL A 180 -21.44 17.34 14.70
N VAL A 181 -20.48 18.08 15.27
CA VAL A 181 -19.40 18.74 14.54
C VAL A 181 -18.11 17.95 14.74
N VAL A 182 -17.43 17.64 13.64
CA VAL A 182 -16.10 17.05 13.64
C VAL A 182 -15.21 17.90 12.75
N CYS A 183 -14.15 18.47 13.32
CA CYS A 183 -13.23 19.32 12.59
C CYS A 183 -11.83 18.71 12.64
N ASP A 184 -11.43 18.08 11.52
CA ASP A 184 -10.06 17.64 11.24
C ASP A 184 -9.50 16.54 12.17
N CYS A 185 -10.36 15.60 12.57
CA CYS A 185 -9.98 14.51 13.48
C CYS A 185 -9.32 13.30 12.78
N VAL A 186 -9.44 13.18 11.44
CA VAL A 186 -8.86 12.05 10.70
C VAL A 186 -7.59 12.49 9.96
N TYR A 187 -6.47 11.85 10.28
CA TYR A 187 -5.19 12.09 9.57
C TYR A 187 -4.43 10.80 9.26
N ASN A 188 -4.93 9.65 9.70
CA ASN A 188 -4.43 8.32 9.36
C ASN A 188 -5.57 7.29 9.45
N GLU A 189 -5.35 6.10 8.89
CA GLU A 189 -6.35 5.02 8.80
C GLU A 189 -6.83 4.44 10.14
N HIS A 190 -6.02 4.50 11.21
CA HIS A 190 -6.34 3.87 12.50
C HIS A 190 -7.46 4.63 13.24
N LEU A 191 -7.62 5.92 12.92
CA LEU A 191 -8.61 6.80 13.52
C LEU A 191 -9.99 6.69 12.89
N ILE A 192 -10.09 6.07 11.71
CA ILE A 192 -11.34 6.00 10.95
C ILE A 192 -12.39 5.15 11.69
N PRO A 193 -12.14 3.88 12.05
CA PRO A 193 -13.18 3.05 12.67
C PRO A 193 -13.68 3.59 14.02
N PRO A 194 -12.82 4.05 14.96
CA PRO A 194 -13.29 4.62 16.23
C PRO A 194 -14.13 5.88 16.05
N LEU A 195 -13.73 6.78 15.14
CA LEU A 195 -14.47 8.02 14.89
C LEU A 195 -15.86 7.74 14.31
N VAL A 196 -15.96 6.89 13.29
CA VAL A 196 -17.25 6.56 12.66
C VAL A 196 -18.18 5.82 13.62
N ARG A 197 -17.61 4.95 14.48
CA ARG A 197 -18.37 4.30 15.56
C ARG A 197 -18.92 5.34 16.54
N THR A 198 -18.09 6.22 17.07
CA THR A 198 -18.53 7.27 18.01
C THR A 198 -19.56 8.19 17.38
N LEU A 199 -19.39 8.59 16.11
CA LEU A 199 -20.40 9.35 15.37
C LEU A 199 -21.74 8.62 15.30
N THR A 200 -21.72 7.32 15.00
CA THR A 200 -22.92 6.48 14.95
C THR A 200 -23.60 6.41 16.32
N ASP A 201 -22.82 6.21 17.38
CA ASP A 201 -23.31 6.10 18.75
C ASP A 201 -23.94 7.42 19.22
N VAL A 202 -23.28 8.57 18.99
CA VAL A 202 -23.78 9.91 19.33
C VAL A 202 -25.05 10.26 18.56
N CYS A 203 -25.06 10.01 17.25
CA CYS A 203 -26.25 10.21 16.42
C CYS A 203 -27.41 9.26 16.79
N GLY A 204 -27.12 8.16 17.49
CA GLY A 204 -28.12 7.25 18.06
C GLY A 204 -28.68 7.69 19.42
N LEU A 205 -28.13 8.73 20.06
CA LEU A 205 -28.58 9.20 21.37
C LEU A 205 -29.86 10.03 21.26
N VAL A 206 -30.99 9.43 21.66
CA VAL A 206 -32.31 10.08 21.87
C VAL A 206 -32.82 10.81 20.62
N THR A 207 -33.43 10.06 19.70
CA THR A 207 -34.16 10.62 18.55
C THR A 207 -35.68 10.43 18.70
N PRO A 208 -36.50 11.49 18.54
CA PRO A 208 -37.88 11.31 18.09
C PRO A 208 -37.83 10.64 16.71
N ALA A 209 -38.78 9.76 16.40
CA ALA A 209 -38.82 9.02 15.13
C ALA A 209 -38.87 9.88 13.85
N GLU A 210 -38.98 11.21 13.98
CA GLU A 210 -39.19 12.17 12.90
C GLU A 210 -38.01 13.14 12.66
N GLU A 211 -37.01 13.26 13.56
CA GLU A 211 -35.87 14.17 13.40
C GLU A 211 -34.53 13.41 13.52
N ALA A 212 -33.78 13.32 12.42
CA ALA A 212 -32.46 12.68 12.38
C ALA A 212 -31.33 13.71 12.60
N PRO A 213 -30.34 13.44 13.47
CA PRO A 213 -29.19 14.32 13.68
C PRO A 213 -28.30 14.41 12.45
N PHE A 214 -27.68 15.57 12.24
CA PHE A 214 -26.68 15.79 11.20
C PHE A 214 -25.26 15.65 11.77
N ALA A 215 -24.37 15.04 11.00
CA ALA A 215 -22.92 15.11 11.24
C ALA A 215 -22.30 16.07 10.23
N LEU A 216 -21.75 17.19 10.71
CA LEU A 216 -20.96 18.12 9.91
C LEU A 216 -19.48 17.79 10.09
N ILE A 217 -18.86 17.30 9.02
CA ILE A 217 -17.46 16.91 9.01
C ILE A 217 -16.68 17.88 8.14
N ALA A 218 -15.77 18.63 8.75
CA ALA A 218 -14.79 19.45 8.05
C ALA A 218 -13.43 18.76 8.12
N GLN A 219 -12.94 18.30 6.98
CA GLN A 219 -11.70 17.51 6.90
C GLN A 219 -10.66 18.24 6.06
N GLN A 220 -9.44 18.40 6.60
CA GLN A 220 -8.33 18.87 5.79
C GLN A 220 -7.79 17.71 4.93
N LEU A 221 -7.73 17.93 3.61
CA LEU A 221 -7.31 16.92 2.64
C LEU A 221 -5.80 16.72 2.68
N ARG A 222 -5.34 15.51 3.02
CA ARG A 222 -3.90 15.18 3.18
C ARG A 222 -3.45 14.00 2.32
N SER A 223 -4.27 12.96 2.28
CA SER A 223 -4.00 11.71 1.57
C SER A 223 -5.31 11.26 0.93
N ALA A 224 -5.28 11.02 -0.37
CA ALA A 224 -6.41 10.47 -1.10
C ALA A 224 -6.80 9.11 -0.54
N ASP A 225 -5.83 8.22 -0.30
CA ASP A 225 -6.08 6.87 0.24
C ASP A 225 -6.76 6.88 1.61
N VAL A 226 -6.32 7.75 2.54
CA VAL A 226 -6.93 7.87 3.88
C VAL A 226 -8.33 8.47 3.78
N PHE A 227 -8.52 9.46 2.90
CA PHE A 227 -9.82 10.11 2.69
C PHE A 227 -10.83 9.16 2.04
N GLU A 228 -10.42 8.36 1.05
CA GLU A 228 -11.26 7.36 0.38
C GLU A 228 -11.72 6.29 1.38
N GLN A 229 -10.80 5.72 2.17
CA GLN A 229 -11.15 4.76 3.22
C GLN A 229 -12.09 5.37 4.27
N PHE A 230 -11.86 6.63 4.64
CA PHE A 230 -12.71 7.34 5.58
C PHE A 230 -14.13 7.50 5.02
N LEU A 231 -14.22 7.93 3.76
CA LEU A 231 -15.49 8.16 3.08
C LEU A 231 -16.25 6.85 2.86
N ASP A 232 -15.56 5.77 2.46
CA ASP A 232 -16.14 4.43 2.28
C ASP A 232 -16.77 3.89 3.59
N ILE A 233 -16.02 3.95 4.70
CA ILE A 233 -16.52 3.52 6.01
C ILE A 233 -17.66 4.44 6.48
N LEU A 234 -17.54 5.76 6.31
CA LEU A 234 -18.60 6.70 6.68
C LEU A 234 -19.90 6.44 5.90
N MET A 235 -19.79 6.19 4.59
CA MET A 235 -20.92 5.89 3.69
C MET A 235 -21.62 4.57 4.03
N SER A 236 -20.95 3.64 4.73
CA SER A 236 -21.58 2.42 5.21
C SER A 236 -22.54 2.64 6.39
N HIS A 237 -22.41 3.76 7.11
CA HIS A 237 -23.21 4.12 8.28
C HIS A 237 -24.11 5.35 8.08
N PHE A 238 -23.70 6.28 7.22
CA PHE A 238 -24.38 7.55 6.95
C PHE A 238 -24.68 7.71 5.47
N VAL A 239 -25.75 8.46 5.15
CA VAL A 239 -25.87 9.03 3.81
C VAL A 239 -25.02 10.30 3.80
N VAL A 240 -24.08 10.38 2.84
CA VAL A 240 -23.05 11.42 2.82
C VAL A 240 -23.33 12.39 1.67
N TRP A 241 -23.21 13.68 1.93
CA TRP A 241 -23.26 14.74 0.93
C TRP A 241 -22.02 15.61 1.03
N ARG A 242 -21.47 16.01 -0.12
CA ARG A 242 -20.51 17.12 -0.17
C ARG A 242 -21.28 18.44 -0.11
N MET A 243 -20.88 19.32 0.79
CA MET A 243 -21.40 20.68 0.90
C MET A 243 -21.18 21.43 -0.43
N PRO A 244 -22.24 21.88 -1.12
CA PRO A 244 -22.07 22.58 -2.40
C PRO A 244 -21.32 23.92 -2.23
N ASP A 245 -20.41 24.24 -3.15
CA ASP A 245 -19.54 25.43 -3.07
C ASP A 245 -20.31 26.76 -2.95
N LYS A 246 -21.51 26.83 -3.51
CA LYS A 246 -22.42 27.99 -3.40
C LYS A 246 -22.82 28.34 -1.95
N HIS A 247 -22.69 27.39 -1.03
CA HIS A 247 -22.99 27.56 0.40
C HIS A 247 -21.73 27.77 1.25
N LEU A 248 -20.55 27.66 0.65
CA LEU A 248 -19.25 27.84 1.31
C LEU A 248 -18.69 29.24 1.01
N PRO A 249 -17.99 29.87 1.97
CA PRO A 249 -17.21 31.08 1.71
C PRO A 249 -16.02 30.74 0.81
N GLY A 250 -15.48 31.72 0.06
CA GLY A 250 -14.38 31.49 -0.89
C GLY A 250 -13.15 30.79 -0.30
N THR A 251 -12.88 30.93 0.99
CA THR A 251 -11.79 30.25 1.70
C THR A 251 -12.01 28.76 1.96
N LEU A 252 -13.25 28.27 1.84
CA LEU A 252 -13.65 26.87 1.97
C LEU A 252 -14.13 26.27 0.64
N GLN A 253 -14.34 27.09 -0.39
CA GLN A 253 -14.68 26.64 -1.75
C GLN A 253 -13.49 25.94 -2.39
N SER A 254 -13.78 24.96 -3.23
CA SER A 254 -12.76 24.39 -4.09
C SER A 254 -12.25 25.44 -5.10
N GLY A 255 -10.93 25.72 -5.09
CA GLY A 255 -10.27 26.53 -6.13
C GLY A 255 -10.06 28.03 -5.88
N ASN A 256 -10.06 28.55 -4.65
CA ASN A 256 -9.82 29.99 -4.38
C ASN A 256 -8.59 30.28 -3.48
N LEU A 257 -7.42 30.41 -4.11
CA LEU A 257 -6.44 31.46 -3.78
C LEU A 257 -6.33 32.33 -5.04
N GLN A 258 -6.67 33.62 -4.91
CA GLN A 258 -6.42 34.61 -5.96
C GLN A 258 -4.91 34.71 -6.23
N ASP A 259 -4.59 34.89 -7.50
CA ASP A 259 -3.28 34.96 -8.14
C ASP A 259 -2.56 33.63 -8.40
N GLY A 260 -2.81 33.08 -9.60
CA GLY A 260 -1.83 32.26 -10.33
C GLY A 260 -2.32 30.91 -10.84
N ALA A 261 -3.14 30.94 -11.90
CA ALA A 261 -3.23 29.94 -12.99
C ALA A 261 -3.18 28.43 -12.67
N ALA A 262 -4.28 27.70 -12.93
CA ALA A 262 -4.28 26.49 -13.78
C ALA A 262 -5.68 25.83 -14.00
N THR A 263 -6.66 26.55 -14.57
CA THR A 263 -7.73 25.90 -15.37
C THR A 263 -7.78 26.41 -16.81
N ALA A 264 -6.63 26.91 -17.28
CA ALA A 264 -6.39 27.32 -18.66
C ALA A 264 -5.34 26.39 -19.30
N THR A 265 -5.59 25.08 -19.36
CA THR A 265 -4.60 24.20 -19.99
C THR A 265 -4.65 24.23 -21.51
N GLN A 266 -5.71 24.74 -22.15
CA GLN A 266 -5.78 24.79 -23.62
C GLN A 266 -5.75 26.20 -24.21
N ALA A 267 -6.44 27.21 -23.66
CA ALA A 267 -6.57 28.51 -24.33
C ALA A 267 -5.25 29.29 -24.55
N PRO A 268 -4.34 29.42 -23.55
CA PRO A 268 -3.03 30.02 -23.79
C PRO A 268 -2.18 29.23 -24.80
N LEU A 269 -2.31 27.90 -24.82
CA LEU A 269 -1.59 27.04 -25.78
C LEU A 269 -2.18 27.15 -27.19
N ILE A 270 -3.50 27.25 -27.33
CA ILE A 270 -4.18 27.49 -28.61
C ILE A 270 -3.79 28.88 -29.12
N CYS A 271 -3.87 29.91 -28.27
CA CYS A 271 -3.47 31.26 -28.62
C CYS A 271 -1.99 31.32 -29.02
N ARG A 272 -1.13 30.57 -28.33
CA ARG A 272 0.29 30.47 -28.64
C ARG A 272 0.55 29.69 -29.94
N ALA A 273 -0.20 28.62 -30.21
CA ALA A 273 -0.09 27.86 -31.46
C ALA A 273 -0.52 28.73 -32.67
N LEU A 274 -1.57 29.52 -32.51
CA LEU A 274 -2.01 30.50 -33.50
C LEU A 274 -0.98 31.63 -33.68
N ASP A 275 -0.33 32.08 -32.59
CA ASP A 275 0.79 33.04 -32.68
C ASP A 275 2.00 32.48 -33.43
N LEU A 276 2.20 31.17 -33.35
CA LEU A 276 3.26 30.43 -34.06
C LEU A 276 2.84 30.00 -35.49
N ASP A 277 1.72 30.52 -35.99
CA ASP A 277 1.17 30.26 -37.32
C ASP A 277 0.86 28.77 -37.60
N LEU A 278 0.26 28.07 -36.62
CA LEU A 278 -0.13 26.67 -36.72
C LEU A 278 -1.65 26.49 -36.80
N HIS A 279 -2.10 25.47 -37.55
CA HIS A 279 -3.49 25.00 -37.55
C HIS A 279 -3.77 24.22 -36.27
N VAL A 280 -4.97 24.39 -35.69
CA VAL A 280 -5.32 23.83 -34.37
C VAL A 280 -6.61 23.00 -34.46
N MET A 281 -6.58 21.78 -33.91
CA MET A 281 -7.73 20.88 -33.84
C MET A 281 -7.87 20.34 -32.42
N CYS A 282 -9.02 20.56 -31.80
CA CYS A 282 -9.35 20.02 -30.48
C CYS A 282 -10.07 18.67 -30.63
N GLU A 283 -9.61 17.62 -29.96
CA GLU A 283 -10.14 16.26 -30.11
C GLU A 283 -11.34 15.96 -29.18
N LYS A 284 -11.44 16.67 -28.04
CA LYS A 284 -12.54 16.58 -27.07
C LYS A 284 -13.20 17.94 -26.85
N PRO A 285 -14.51 18.00 -26.55
CA PRO A 285 -15.19 19.27 -26.38
C PRO A 285 -14.51 20.08 -25.29
N ILE A 286 -14.25 21.34 -25.59
CA ILE A 286 -13.62 22.22 -24.62
C ILE A 286 -14.70 22.53 -23.58
N MET A 287 -14.54 22.02 -22.36
CA MET A 287 -15.30 22.49 -21.19
C MET A 287 -14.69 23.85 -20.77
N VAL A 288 -14.96 24.91 -21.53
CA VAL A 288 -14.42 26.27 -21.32
C VAL A 288 -15.49 27.19 -20.77
N ASP A 289 -15.12 28.00 -19.78
CA ASP A 289 -15.92 29.18 -19.47
C ASP A 289 -15.97 30.17 -20.66
N VAL A 290 -17.06 30.93 -20.75
CA VAL A 290 -17.38 31.86 -21.85
C VAL A 290 -16.29 32.93 -22.10
N ILE A 291 -15.55 33.36 -21.08
CA ILE A 291 -14.52 34.39 -21.16
C ILE A 291 -13.31 33.84 -21.92
N THR A 292 -12.89 32.63 -21.56
CA THR A 292 -11.75 31.95 -22.19
C THR A 292 -12.04 31.58 -23.65
N THR A 293 -13.29 31.24 -23.99
CA THR A 293 -13.73 31.04 -25.38
C THR A 293 -13.62 32.33 -26.21
N LYS A 294 -13.97 33.49 -25.64
CA LYS A 294 -13.87 34.78 -26.36
C LYS A 294 -12.44 35.14 -26.71
N GLU A 295 -11.47 34.84 -25.85
CA GLU A 295 -10.05 35.11 -26.12
C GLU A 295 -9.51 34.24 -27.27
N VAL A 296 -9.81 32.95 -27.26
CA VAL A 296 -9.38 32.02 -28.33
C VAL A 296 -10.03 32.38 -29.66
N VAL A 297 -11.32 32.73 -29.65
CA VAL A 297 -12.05 33.19 -30.84
C VAL A 297 -11.45 34.49 -31.38
N ALA A 298 -11.20 35.47 -30.52
CA ALA A 298 -10.56 36.73 -30.93
C ALA A 298 -9.15 36.49 -31.50
N LYS A 299 -8.41 35.53 -30.94
CA LYS A 299 -7.07 35.18 -31.42
C LYS A 299 -7.11 34.45 -32.77
N ALA A 300 -8.02 33.51 -32.95
CA ALA A 300 -8.24 32.83 -34.23
C ALA A 300 -8.67 33.82 -35.32
N ALA A 301 -9.57 34.75 -34.98
CA ALA A 301 -10.00 35.83 -35.89
C ALA A 301 -8.83 36.75 -36.30
N SER A 302 -7.83 36.94 -35.43
CA SER A 302 -6.61 37.70 -35.77
C SER A 302 -5.66 36.96 -36.74
N LYS A 303 -5.89 35.67 -37.00
CA LYS A 303 -5.07 34.80 -37.84
C LYS A 303 -5.92 34.09 -38.92
N PRO A 304 -6.59 34.83 -39.83
CA PRO A 304 -7.63 34.31 -40.75
C PRO A 304 -7.13 33.30 -41.81
N ARG A 305 -5.82 33.03 -41.88
CA ARG A 305 -5.22 32.01 -42.76
C ARG A 305 -5.07 30.64 -42.10
N LEU A 306 -5.30 30.56 -40.79
CA LEU A 306 -5.16 29.32 -40.01
C LEU A 306 -6.55 28.74 -39.75
N GLY A 307 -6.64 27.42 -39.84
CA GLY A 307 -7.87 26.66 -39.57
C GLY A 307 -7.94 26.25 -38.10
N PHE A 308 -9.11 26.40 -37.50
CA PHE A 308 -9.37 26.06 -36.10
C PHE A 308 -10.67 25.23 -35.99
N LEU A 309 -10.59 24.05 -35.38
CA LEU A 309 -11.71 23.12 -35.20
C LEU A 309 -11.97 22.86 -33.71
N VAL A 310 -13.22 23.10 -33.25
CA VAL A 310 -13.64 22.96 -31.85
C VAL A 310 -14.87 22.07 -31.76
N PRO A 311 -14.83 20.97 -30.98
CA PRO A 311 -16.03 20.24 -30.60
C PRO A 311 -16.71 20.94 -29.41
N PHE A 312 -18.04 20.93 -29.37
CA PHE A 312 -18.85 21.46 -28.26
C PHE A 312 -19.60 20.33 -27.55
N SER A 313 -19.68 20.36 -26.22
CA SER A 313 -20.55 19.48 -25.41
C SER A 313 -21.89 20.15 -25.14
N HIS A 314 -22.97 19.37 -25.04
CA HIS A 314 -24.34 19.88 -24.84
C HIS A 314 -24.57 20.40 -23.40
N ASP A 315 -24.15 21.63 -23.10
CA ASP A 315 -24.59 22.41 -21.94
C ASP A 315 -25.02 23.84 -22.35
N ASP A 316 -25.26 24.74 -21.39
CA ASP A 316 -25.64 26.14 -21.67
C ASP A 316 -24.61 26.92 -22.52
N LEU A 317 -23.35 26.47 -22.56
CA LEU A 317 -22.27 26.99 -23.40
C LEU A 317 -22.45 26.62 -24.87
N TYR A 318 -23.01 25.43 -25.18
CA TYR A 318 -23.37 25.06 -26.55
C TYR A 318 -24.44 25.99 -27.12
N ARG A 319 -25.46 26.35 -26.31
CA ARG A 319 -26.50 27.30 -26.72
C ARG A 319 -25.94 28.69 -26.97
N ALA A 320 -24.99 29.14 -26.14
CA ALA A 320 -24.29 30.41 -26.33
C ALA A 320 -23.40 30.42 -27.59
N ALA A 321 -22.62 29.36 -27.82
CA ALA A 321 -21.76 29.23 -29.00
C ALA A 321 -22.57 29.11 -30.30
N LYS A 322 -23.66 28.35 -30.30
CA LYS A 322 -24.62 28.26 -31.40
C LYS A 322 -25.24 29.62 -31.72
N LEU A 323 -25.67 30.38 -30.71
CA LEU A 323 -26.23 31.72 -30.90
C LEU A 323 -25.19 32.70 -31.48
N LEU A 324 -23.92 32.61 -31.07
CA LEU A 324 -22.83 33.41 -31.62
C LEU A 324 -22.50 33.03 -33.07
N ALA A 325 -22.68 31.76 -33.45
CA ALA A 325 -22.55 31.27 -34.81
C ALA A 325 -23.70 31.76 -35.71
N GLU A 326 -24.94 31.60 -35.24
CA GLU A 326 -26.15 31.98 -35.96
C GLU A 326 -26.27 33.50 -36.15
N THR A 327 -25.76 34.30 -35.21
CA THR A 327 -25.72 35.77 -35.33
C THR A 327 -24.56 36.26 -36.20
N GLY A 328 -23.71 35.38 -36.72
CA GLY A 328 -22.52 35.73 -37.51
C GLY A 328 -21.39 36.38 -36.69
N SER A 329 -21.51 36.37 -35.36
CA SER A 329 -20.55 37.00 -34.44
C SER A 329 -19.23 36.22 -34.33
N LEU A 330 -19.17 34.98 -34.84
CA LEU A 330 -17.98 34.12 -34.86
C LEU A 330 -17.11 34.23 -36.14
N GLY A 331 -17.55 34.97 -37.17
CA GLY A 331 -16.87 35.00 -38.48
C GLY A 331 -17.21 33.81 -39.37
N GLU A 332 -16.45 33.56 -40.45
CA GLU A 332 -16.67 32.43 -41.38
C GLU A 332 -16.36 31.08 -40.72
N ILE A 333 -17.42 30.31 -40.45
CA ILE A 333 -17.35 28.97 -39.85
C ILE A 333 -17.19 27.93 -40.95
N HIS A 334 -16.14 27.11 -40.85
CA HIS A 334 -15.79 26.16 -41.91
C HIS A 334 -16.23 24.70 -41.64
N ALA A 335 -16.54 24.32 -40.40
CA ALA A 335 -17.21 23.06 -40.04
C ALA A 335 -17.68 23.06 -38.57
N VAL A 336 -18.84 22.43 -38.30
CA VAL A 336 -19.31 22.05 -36.96
C VAL A 336 -19.77 20.61 -37.03
N GLU A 337 -19.22 19.75 -36.17
CA GLU A 337 -19.67 18.36 -36.04
C GLU A 337 -20.33 18.17 -34.66
N THR A 338 -21.51 17.56 -34.65
CA THR A 338 -22.24 17.18 -33.43
C THR A 338 -22.55 15.70 -33.49
N CYS A 339 -22.22 14.97 -32.43
CA CYS A 339 -22.55 13.55 -32.31
C CYS A 339 -23.46 13.35 -31.10
N TYR A 340 -24.78 13.27 -31.33
CA TYR A 340 -25.73 12.34 -30.69
C TYR A 340 -27.17 12.63 -31.18
N LEU A 341 -27.97 11.57 -31.37
CA LEU A 341 -29.41 11.61 -31.65
C LEU A 341 -30.16 11.91 -30.34
N ASP A 342 -30.81 13.07 -30.26
CA ASP A 342 -31.75 13.39 -29.19
C ASP A 342 -33.04 12.58 -29.39
N GLN A 343 -33.31 11.62 -28.50
CA GLN A 343 -34.57 10.86 -28.50
C GLN A 343 -35.73 11.61 -27.81
N GLN A 344 -35.47 12.80 -27.24
CA GLN A 344 -36.44 13.61 -26.50
C GLN A 344 -36.82 14.92 -27.19
N ASP A 345 -36.16 15.31 -28.30
CA ASP A 345 -36.57 16.45 -29.13
C ASP A 345 -37.62 16.06 -30.18
N SER A 346 -38.88 16.37 -29.88
CA SER A 346 -40.03 16.15 -30.77
C SER A 346 -40.05 16.99 -32.06
N THR A 347 -39.11 17.92 -32.24
CA THR A 347 -39.06 18.84 -33.40
C THR A 347 -37.99 18.52 -34.43
N ALA A 348 -37.13 17.52 -34.17
CA ALA A 348 -36.11 17.09 -35.13
C ALA A 348 -36.73 16.32 -36.30
N THR A 349 -36.99 16.99 -37.42
CA THR A 349 -37.40 16.34 -38.68
C THR A 349 -36.34 15.34 -39.14
N GLN A 350 -36.73 14.06 -39.25
CA GLN A 350 -35.93 13.00 -39.87
C GLN A 350 -35.56 13.37 -41.31
N PHE A 351 -34.27 13.59 -41.58
CA PHE A 351 -33.76 13.61 -42.95
C PHE A 351 -32.99 12.31 -43.24
N PRO A 352 -33.26 11.63 -44.36
CA PRO A 352 -32.47 10.48 -44.81
C PRO A 352 -31.09 10.95 -45.32
N PRO A 353 -30.07 10.08 -45.31
CA PRO A 353 -28.67 10.44 -45.49
C PRO A 353 -28.44 10.92 -46.92
N SER A 354 -28.47 12.24 -47.09
CA SER A 354 -28.14 12.93 -48.34
C SER A 354 -26.86 13.71 -48.09
N PHE A 355 -25.77 13.27 -48.72
CA PHE A 355 -24.51 14.01 -48.77
C PHE A 355 -24.75 15.40 -49.35
N ILE A 356 -24.35 16.45 -48.63
CA ILE A 356 -24.18 17.80 -49.17
C ILE A 356 -22.68 18.09 -49.17
N ASP A 357 -22.10 17.99 -50.36
CA ASP A 357 -20.75 18.43 -50.74
C ASP A 357 -20.84 19.87 -51.25
N ILE A 358 -20.12 20.82 -50.62
CA ILE A 358 -19.82 22.14 -51.20
C ILE A 358 -18.41 22.62 -50.77
N GLY A 359 -17.39 22.28 -51.57
CA GLY A 359 -16.64 23.23 -52.42
C GLY A 359 -15.67 24.32 -51.87
N ARG A 360 -14.36 24.09 -52.12
CA ARG A 360 -13.36 24.97 -52.82
C ARG A 360 -12.91 26.36 -52.28
N TYR A 361 -11.64 26.39 -51.82
CA TYR A 361 -10.51 27.34 -52.09
C TYR A 361 -10.65 28.87 -51.97
N CYS A 362 -9.67 29.55 -51.32
CA CYS A 362 -8.68 30.48 -51.97
C CYS A 362 -7.85 31.36 -50.98
N ARG A 363 -6.50 31.29 -51.01
CA ARG A 363 -5.59 32.36 -51.55
C ARG A 363 -4.09 32.13 -51.27
N ASP A 364 -3.42 31.66 -52.33
CA ASP A 364 -2.13 32.05 -52.93
C ASP A 364 -1.10 32.88 -52.13
N VAL A 365 0.12 32.34 -51.92
CA VAL A 365 1.39 32.93 -52.44
C VAL A 365 2.45 31.84 -52.72
N LYS A 366 2.60 31.54 -54.02
CA LYS A 366 3.83 31.16 -54.78
C LYS A 366 4.49 29.77 -54.66
N SER A 367 4.08 28.96 -55.65
CA SER A 367 4.88 28.16 -56.60
C SER A 367 5.70 26.96 -56.12
N SER A 368 5.07 25.78 -56.17
CA SER A 368 5.45 24.63 -57.03
C SER A 368 5.06 23.24 -56.48
N LEU A 369 3.87 23.06 -55.90
CA LEU A 369 3.34 21.75 -55.52
C LEU A 369 1.82 21.61 -55.81
N THR A 370 1.43 20.61 -56.61
CA THR A 370 0.09 20.37 -57.18
C THR A 370 -0.87 19.53 -56.34
N ASN A 371 -0.50 19.16 -55.11
CA ASN A 371 -1.37 18.37 -54.21
C ASN A 371 -1.61 19.10 -52.88
N PRO A 372 -2.84 19.58 -52.59
CA PRO A 372 -3.15 20.26 -51.32
C PRO A 372 -2.98 19.36 -50.09
N ARG A 373 -3.02 18.03 -50.22
CA ARG A 373 -2.71 17.07 -49.11
C ARG A 373 -1.24 17.08 -48.67
N LYS A 374 -0.37 17.81 -49.38
CA LYS A 374 1.04 18.04 -49.01
C LYS A 374 1.28 19.42 -48.38
N GLN A 375 0.23 20.21 -48.15
CA GLN A 375 0.37 21.62 -47.75
C GLN A 375 0.14 21.89 -46.25
N VAL A 376 -0.34 20.92 -45.47
CA VAL A 376 -0.40 21.06 -44.00
C VAL A 376 0.86 20.42 -43.43
N ASN A 377 1.89 21.23 -43.24
CA ASN A 377 3.19 20.73 -42.78
C ASN A 377 3.24 20.44 -41.26
N ARG A 378 2.26 20.92 -40.48
CA ARG A 378 2.21 20.75 -39.01
C ARG A 378 0.77 20.87 -38.51
N VAL A 379 0.25 19.81 -37.90
CA VAL A 379 -0.99 19.82 -37.11
C VAL A 379 -0.61 19.45 -35.68
N ILE A 380 -1.14 20.18 -34.70
CA ILE A 380 -1.05 19.82 -33.28
C ILE A 380 -2.46 19.41 -32.83
N ALA A 381 -2.57 18.19 -32.31
CA ALA A 381 -3.73 17.72 -31.56
C ALA A 381 -3.41 17.85 -30.07
N MET A 382 -4.37 18.29 -29.26
CA MET A 382 -4.19 18.42 -27.81
C MET A 382 -5.22 17.55 -27.07
N GLY A 383 -4.71 16.58 -26.31
CA GLY A 383 -5.46 15.74 -25.36
C GLY A 383 -5.28 16.20 -23.92
N GLN A 384 -5.92 15.52 -22.96
CA GLN A 384 -5.86 15.83 -21.52
C GLN A 384 -4.74 15.05 -20.81
N GLN A 385 -4.35 15.55 -19.65
CA GLN A 385 -3.32 15.02 -18.75
C GLN A 385 -3.45 13.50 -18.50
N ALA A 386 -2.32 12.79 -18.48
CA ALA A 386 -2.28 11.37 -18.18
C ALA A 386 -2.88 11.10 -16.79
N VAL A 387 -3.98 10.32 -16.74
CA VAL A 387 -4.72 9.94 -15.52
C VAL A 387 -3.96 8.94 -14.63
N TYR A 388 -2.64 8.79 -14.85
CA TYR A 388 -1.77 7.86 -14.13
C TYR A 388 -0.63 8.63 -13.47
N GLY A 389 -0.57 8.60 -12.13
CA GLY A 389 0.40 9.35 -11.32
C GLY A 389 1.87 9.10 -11.68
N ASP A 390 2.19 7.94 -12.26
CA ASP A 390 3.54 7.60 -12.73
C ASP A 390 3.99 8.38 -13.98
N LEU A 391 3.06 8.88 -14.79
CA LEU A 391 3.35 9.57 -16.06
C LEU A 391 3.29 11.10 -15.91
N ALA A 392 2.60 11.61 -14.89
CA ALA A 392 2.51 13.04 -14.59
C ALA A 392 3.88 13.72 -14.39
N LYS A 393 4.90 12.97 -13.92
CA LYS A 393 6.27 13.47 -13.70
C LYS A 393 7.07 13.81 -14.96
N TYR A 394 6.60 13.42 -16.15
CA TYR A 394 7.30 13.66 -17.43
C TYR A 394 6.64 14.72 -18.33
N GLY A 395 5.52 15.31 -17.88
CA GLY A 395 4.75 16.27 -18.68
C GLY A 395 3.81 15.62 -19.69
N ASP A 396 3.11 16.48 -20.45
CA ASP A 396 2.00 16.16 -21.35
C ASP A 396 2.34 15.06 -22.37
N ALA A 397 1.59 13.95 -22.34
CA ALA A 397 1.93 12.69 -23.02
C ALA A 397 1.15 12.44 -24.33
N ASP A 398 0.59 13.48 -24.97
CA ASP A 398 -0.30 13.30 -26.14
C ASP A 398 0.18 13.95 -27.46
N ASN A 399 1.46 14.31 -27.58
CA ASN A 399 1.99 14.89 -28.84
C ASN A 399 2.75 13.87 -29.70
N GLY A 400 2.06 12.81 -30.11
CA GLY A 400 2.53 11.94 -31.18
C GLY A 400 2.44 12.65 -32.53
N TRP A 401 3.53 12.67 -33.29
CA TRP A 401 3.47 13.05 -34.71
C TRP A 401 2.75 11.92 -35.47
N GLY A 402 1.50 12.14 -35.87
CA GLY A 402 0.70 11.21 -36.66
C GLY A 402 0.15 11.86 -37.93
N ARG A 403 0.16 11.12 -39.04
CA ARG A 403 -0.50 11.48 -40.30
C ARG A 403 -1.79 10.68 -40.41
N THR A 404 -2.94 11.36 -40.49
CA THR A 404 -4.25 10.70 -40.61
C THR A 404 -4.42 10.09 -42.02
N LEU A 405 -4.64 8.77 -42.11
CA LEU A 405 -5.06 8.10 -43.33
C LEU A 405 -6.58 7.90 -43.28
N THR A 406 -7.33 8.62 -44.13
CA THR A 406 -8.74 8.32 -44.37
C THR A 406 -8.85 7.22 -45.41
N ASN A 407 -9.44 6.08 -45.07
CA ASN A 407 -10.20 5.27 -46.03
C ASN A 407 -11.46 4.79 -45.32
N GLY A 408 -12.59 5.33 -45.77
CA GLY A 408 -13.90 5.05 -45.21
C GLY A 408 -14.26 3.57 -45.33
N PHE A 409 -14.34 2.93 -44.19
CA PHE A 409 -15.33 1.94 -43.77
C PHE A 409 -15.33 2.03 -42.23
N GLU A 410 -16.49 1.86 -41.59
CA GLU A 410 -16.65 1.96 -40.13
C GLU A 410 -15.58 1.16 -39.37
N GLY A 411 -14.96 1.79 -38.36
CA GLY A 411 -14.17 1.09 -37.33
C GLY A 411 -12.76 1.65 -37.09
N THR A 412 -12.57 2.28 -35.92
CA THR A 412 -11.29 2.47 -35.20
C THR A 412 -10.24 3.43 -35.79
N THR A 413 -10.11 4.61 -35.17
CA THR A 413 -8.80 5.23 -34.94
C THR A 413 -8.03 4.28 -34.01
N ARG A 414 -7.09 3.49 -34.54
CA ARG A 414 -6.20 2.69 -33.70
C ARG A 414 -5.06 3.56 -33.17
N VAL A 415 -5.36 4.33 -32.14
CA VAL A 415 -4.53 4.29 -30.93
C VAL A 415 -5.26 3.28 -30.04
N CYS A 416 -4.61 2.17 -29.68
CA CYS A 416 -5.23 0.99 -29.10
C CYS A 416 -6.27 1.29 -28.00
N ASP A 417 -7.55 1.34 -28.38
CA ASP A 417 -8.67 1.11 -27.47
C ASP A 417 -8.98 -0.38 -27.54
N SER A 418 -8.62 -1.11 -26.49
CA SER A 418 -9.16 -2.43 -26.22
C SER A 418 -9.92 -2.35 -24.90
N ARG A 419 -11.24 -2.57 -24.97
CA ARG A 419 -12.01 -3.00 -23.80
C ARG A 419 -11.33 -4.23 -23.20
N PHE A 420 -10.81 -4.09 -21.98
CA PHE A 420 -10.40 -5.20 -21.14
C PHE A 420 -11.01 -5.04 -19.75
N THR A 421 -11.80 -6.03 -19.34
CA THR A 421 -11.93 -6.41 -17.93
C THR A 421 -10.54 -6.80 -17.42
N ARG A 422 -10.07 -6.17 -16.34
CA ARG A 422 -8.90 -6.51 -15.50
C ARG A 422 -7.80 -7.37 -16.17
N ASN A 423 -6.64 -6.77 -16.51
CA ASN A 423 -5.28 -7.27 -16.20
C ASN A 423 -4.17 -6.63 -17.09
N THR A 424 -3.03 -6.32 -16.44
CA THR A 424 -1.59 -6.39 -16.86
C THR A 424 -1.23 -6.11 -18.33
N TYR A 425 -0.27 -5.23 -18.69
CA TYR A 425 1.19 -5.33 -18.52
C TYR A 425 1.90 -3.96 -18.75
N ARG A 426 3.17 -3.85 -18.31
CA ARG A 426 4.15 -2.80 -18.66
C ARG A 426 5.51 -3.47 -18.81
N TYR A 427 6.13 -3.33 -19.98
CA TYR A 427 7.57 -3.49 -20.20
C TYR A 427 8.27 -2.11 -20.15
N ASN A 428 9.59 -2.16 -20.00
CA ASN A 428 10.49 -1.06 -19.74
C ASN A 428 11.68 -1.20 -20.72
N PRO A 429 11.87 -0.29 -21.70
CA PRO A 429 13.04 -0.27 -22.58
C PRO A 429 14.19 0.49 -21.94
N ASP A 430 15.30 -0.21 -21.77
CA ASP A 430 16.63 0.41 -21.68
C ASP A 430 17.08 0.80 -23.11
N ALA A 431 16.95 2.08 -23.47
CA ALA A 431 17.36 2.54 -24.80
C ALA A 431 18.87 2.86 -24.86
N PHE A 432 19.55 2.19 -25.80
CA PHE A 432 20.86 2.51 -26.40
C PHE A 432 22.15 1.86 -25.89
N VAL A 433 22.13 0.61 -25.39
CA VAL A 433 23.37 -0.19 -25.44
C VAL A 433 23.02 -1.61 -25.86
N LEU A 434 23.45 -1.97 -27.09
CA LEU A 434 23.34 -3.26 -27.77
C LEU A 434 22.08 -3.44 -28.64
N TYR A 435 22.17 -2.97 -29.88
CA TYR A 435 21.59 -3.75 -30.96
C TYR A 435 22.63 -4.05 -32.03
N ASP A 436 22.71 -5.35 -32.34
CA ASP A 436 23.35 -5.97 -33.51
C ASP A 436 22.64 -5.49 -34.80
N ARG A 437 23.22 -5.79 -35.97
CA ARG A 437 22.70 -5.45 -37.31
C ARG A 437 21.23 -5.81 -37.54
N SER A 438 20.61 -6.61 -36.68
CA SER A 438 19.18 -6.94 -36.69
C SER A 438 18.25 -5.73 -36.42
N PHE A 439 18.60 -4.75 -35.58
CA PHE A 439 17.71 -3.61 -35.27
C PHE A 439 17.56 -2.60 -36.41
N LEU A 440 18.64 -2.35 -37.17
CA LEU A 440 18.56 -1.53 -38.39
C LEU A 440 17.77 -2.25 -39.48
N ASN A 441 17.78 -3.58 -39.50
CA ASN A 441 16.95 -4.36 -40.40
C ASN A 441 15.46 -4.29 -39.99
N TYR A 442 15.12 -4.23 -38.70
CA TYR A 442 13.72 -4.07 -38.25
C TYR A 442 13.15 -2.68 -38.51
N LEU A 443 13.95 -1.62 -38.41
CA LEU A 443 13.50 -0.25 -38.75
C LEU A 443 13.30 -0.09 -40.27
N ALA A 444 14.13 -0.75 -41.07
CA ALA A 444 13.98 -0.82 -42.53
C ALA A 444 12.79 -1.70 -42.93
N GLU A 445 12.59 -2.85 -42.27
CA GLU A 445 11.43 -3.73 -42.47
C GLU A 445 10.13 -3.03 -42.06
N PHE A 446 10.10 -2.26 -40.97
CA PHE A 446 8.95 -1.46 -40.55
C PHE A 446 8.66 -0.31 -41.53
N ALA A 447 9.70 0.32 -42.09
CA ALA A 447 9.54 1.35 -43.12
C ALA A 447 9.06 0.75 -44.45
N ASP A 448 9.63 -0.37 -44.90
CA ASP A 448 9.26 -1.07 -46.12
C ASP A 448 7.85 -1.68 -46.03
N VAL A 449 7.46 -2.21 -44.86
CA VAL A 449 6.10 -2.75 -44.62
C VAL A 449 5.03 -1.66 -44.63
N ILE A 450 5.33 -0.46 -44.11
CA ILE A 450 4.41 0.70 -44.14
C ILE A 450 4.35 1.33 -45.54
N ILE A 451 5.42 1.24 -46.32
CA ILE A 451 5.47 1.77 -47.70
C ILE A 451 4.83 0.80 -48.70
N ASP A 452 5.05 -0.51 -48.56
CA ASP A 452 4.66 -1.54 -49.54
C ASP A 452 3.50 -2.46 -49.09
N TYR A 453 2.85 -2.19 -47.95
CA TYR A 453 1.68 -2.91 -47.42
C TYR A 453 1.89 -4.42 -47.16
N GLY A 454 3.04 -4.80 -46.60
CA GLY A 454 3.30 -6.17 -46.13
C GLY A 454 2.61 -6.49 -44.78
N PRO A 455 2.48 -7.79 -44.39
CA PRO A 455 2.04 -8.15 -43.04
C PRO A 455 3.11 -7.75 -42.01
N VAL A 456 2.69 -7.02 -40.97
CA VAL A 456 3.57 -6.57 -39.88
C VAL A 456 3.91 -7.75 -38.97
N THR A 457 5.21 -8.00 -38.76
CA THR A 457 5.73 -9.03 -37.84
C THR A 457 6.13 -8.47 -36.48
N CYS A 458 6.12 -7.14 -36.28
CA CYS A 458 6.48 -6.52 -35.00
C CYS A 458 5.37 -6.63 -33.96
N SER A 459 5.77 -6.79 -32.69
CA SER A 459 4.86 -6.97 -31.57
C SER A 459 4.44 -5.62 -30.96
N PRO A 460 3.32 -5.57 -30.22
CA PRO A 460 2.89 -4.36 -29.52
C PRO A 460 3.92 -3.76 -28.55
N ASP A 461 4.80 -4.59 -28.00
CA ASP A 461 5.86 -4.14 -27.09
C ASP A 461 6.96 -3.38 -27.85
N ASP A 462 7.29 -3.80 -29.07
CA ASP A 462 8.27 -3.11 -29.94
C ASP A 462 7.81 -1.69 -30.33
N ALA A 463 6.49 -1.51 -30.49
CA ALA A 463 5.89 -0.21 -30.80
C ALA A 463 5.89 0.74 -29.58
N TYR A 464 5.73 0.21 -28.37
CA TYR A 464 5.78 0.97 -27.13
C TYR A 464 7.19 1.48 -26.82
N GLU A 465 8.23 0.67 -27.08
CA GLU A 465 9.62 1.09 -26.89
C GLU A 465 10.01 2.29 -27.79
N ALA A 466 9.57 2.25 -29.05
CA ALA A 466 9.83 3.32 -30.03
C ALA A 466 9.22 4.67 -29.59
N ALA A 467 8.06 4.65 -28.93
CA ALA A 467 7.37 5.85 -28.46
C ALA A 467 8.13 6.57 -27.32
N GLN A 468 8.75 5.81 -26.40
CA GLN A 468 9.50 6.38 -25.28
C GLN A 468 10.76 7.13 -25.75
N ILE A 469 11.41 6.64 -26.81
CA ILE A 469 12.60 7.27 -27.41
C ILE A 469 12.23 8.61 -28.08
N VAL A 470 11.08 8.67 -28.76
CA VAL A 470 10.60 9.89 -29.43
C VAL A 470 10.28 11.00 -28.43
N ILE A 471 9.71 10.64 -27.27
CA ILE A 471 9.38 11.59 -26.19
C ILE A 471 10.66 12.17 -25.56
N ALA A 472 11.67 11.33 -25.32
CA ALA A 472 12.97 11.77 -24.79
C ALA A 472 13.70 12.73 -25.74
N LEU A 473 13.64 12.46 -27.05
CA LEU A 473 14.19 13.34 -28.09
C LEU A 473 13.48 14.71 -28.14
N GLN A 474 12.15 14.73 -27.99
CA GLN A 474 11.37 15.97 -27.95
C GLN A 474 11.70 16.84 -26.73
N PHE A 475 11.89 16.23 -25.55
CA PHE A 475 12.28 16.94 -24.33
C PHE A 475 13.67 17.59 -24.47
N SER A 476 14.65 16.87 -25.00
CA SER A 476 16.00 17.39 -25.24
C SER A 476 15.99 18.56 -26.23
N PHE A 477 15.19 18.46 -27.29
CA PHE A 477 15.05 19.49 -28.32
C PHE A 477 14.36 20.76 -27.80
N ARG A 478 13.29 20.63 -27.00
CA ARG A 478 12.54 21.78 -26.43
C ARG A 478 13.37 22.60 -25.45
N ASN A 479 14.30 21.97 -24.74
CA ASN A 479 15.05 22.60 -23.66
C ASN A 479 16.49 22.98 -24.05
N GLY A 480 16.90 22.77 -25.31
CA GLY A 480 18.25 23.09 -25.79
C GLY A 480 19.35 22.31 -25.07
N LEU A 481 19.02 21.15 -24.50
CA LEU A 481 19.96 20.30 -23.79
C LEU A 481 20.59 19.33 -24.78
N ALA A 482 21.91 19.17 -24.74
CA ALA A 482 22.54 18.04 -25.40
C ALA A 482 22.01 16.74 -24.76
N MET A 483 21.71 15.73 -25.57
CA MET A 483 21.37 14.37 -25.12
C MET A 483 22.57 13.77 -24.38
N ALA A 484 22.79 14.19 -23.13
CA ALA A 484 23.53 13.42 -22.16
C ALA A 484 22.55 12.39 -21.60
N SER A 485 22.98 11.12 -21.56
CA SER A 485 22.21 9.96 -21.09
C SER A 485 21.16 10.35 -20.04
N VAL A 486 19.88 10.14 -20.35
CA VAL A 486 18.82 10.15 -19.34
C VAL A 486 19.33 9.27 -18.22
N ARG A 487 19.61 9.85 -17.04
CA ARG A 487 20.06 9.05 -15.90
C ARG A 487 18.97 7.99 -15.70
N LYS A 488 19.35 6.71 -15.80
CA LYS A 488 18.57 5.59 -15.23
C LYS A 488 18.02 6.08 -13.91
N GLY A 489 16.71 5.93 -13.68
CA GLY A 489 16.15 6.16 -12.35
C GLY A 489 17.05 5.45 -11.33
N LEU A 490 17.20 6.03 -10.14
CA LEU A 490 18.02 5.42 -9.11
C LEU A 490 17.62 3.94 -8.97
N PRO A 491 18.59 3.01 -9.01
CA PRO A 491 18.28 1.61 -8.80
C PRO A 491 17.47 1.42 -7.52
N SER A 492 16.57 0.45 -7.52
CA SER A 492 15.65 0.23 -6.42
C SER A 492 15.84 -1.14 -5.77
N LEU A 493 15.95 -1.13 -4.45
CA LEU A 493 16.10 -2.29 -3.59
C LEU A 493 14.85 -2.45 -2.72
N ALA A 494 14.21 -3.62 -2.78
CA ALA A 494 13.25 -4.05 -1.77
C ALA A 494 13.94 -4.99 -0.78
N ILE A 495 13.89 -4.66 0.50
CA ILE A 495 14.21 -5.59 1.59
C ILE A 495 12.88 -6.14 2.08
N ILE A 496 12.66 -7.44 1.93
CA ILE A 496 11.38 -8.08 2.26
C ILE A 496 11.48 -8.92 3.53
N ASP A 497 10.34 -9.11 4.18
CA ASP A 497 10.19 -9.97 5.35
C ASP A 497 11.06 -9.56 6.55
N ASP A 498 11.39 -8.27 6.73
CA ASP A 498 12.19 -7.75 7.86
C ASP A 498 11.31 -7.45 9.09
N TYR A 499 10.66 -8.48 9.65
CA TYR A 499 9.76 -8.30 10.79
C TYR A 499 10.38 -7.55 11.98
N LEU A 500 11.69 -7.71 12.18
CA LEU A 500 12.43 -7.14 13.32
C LEU A 500 13.01 -5.75 13.02
N ARG A 501 12.88 -5.25 11.78
CA ARG A 501 13.38 -3.93 11.34
C ARG A 501 14.88 -3.76 11.59
N THR A 502 15.64 -4.83 11.38
CA THR A 502 17.08 -4.89 11.70
C THR A 502 17.99 -4.58 10.52
N SER A 503 17.44 -4.53 9.30
CA SER A 503 18.24 -4.36 8.09
C SER A 503 18.82 -2.95 7.92
N ALA A 504 18.07 -1.90 8.28
CA ALA A 504 18.38 -0.52 7.92
C ALA A 504 19.81 -0.04 8.26
N PRO A 505 20.38 -0.32 9.46
CA PRO A 505 21.75 0.10 9.77
C PRO A 505 22.82 -0.45 8.82
N HIS A 506 22.58 -1.64 8.25
CA HIS A 506 23.53 -2.31 7.36
C HIS A 506 23.57 -1.70 5.97
N PHE A 507 22.55 -0.94 5.54
CA PHE A 507 22.52 -0.27 4.25
C PHE A 507 22.71 1.25 4.35
N ALA A 508 22.74 1.82 5.55
CA ALA A 508 22.80 3.27 5.78
C ALA A 508 24.03 3.98 5.19
N HIS A 509 25.12 3.24 4.96
CA HIS A 509 26.34 3.76 4.33
C HIS A 509 26.20 3.94 2.82
N ILE A 510 25.20 3.32 2.18
CA ILE A 510 24.90 3.46 0.76
C ILE A 510 24.16 4.79 0.55
N PRO A 511 24.69 5.75 -0.22
CA PRO A 511 24.05 7.05 -0.38
C PRO A 511 22.66 6.94 -1.02
N ALA A 512 21.66 7.67 -0.50
CA ALA A 512 20.31 7.72 -1.07
C ALA A 512 20.27 8.21 -2.53
N LYS A 513 21.32 8.92 -2.97
CA LYS A 513 21.54 9.32 -4.37
C LYS A 513 22.08 8.21 -5.28
N ALA A 514 22.34 7.02 -4.74
CA ALA A 514 22.86 5.86 -5.47
C ALA A 514 21.86 4.69 -5.48
N LEU A 515 21.02 4.57 -4.46
CA LEU A 515 20.05 3.48 -4.33
C LEU A 515 18.81 3.94 -3.56
N ARG A 516 17.62 3.62 -4.09
CA ARG A 516 16.35 3.76 -3.37
C ARG A 516 16.03 2.46 -2.64
N ILE A 517 15.95 2.50 -1.31
CA ILE A 517 15.67 1.32 -0.49
C ILE A 517 14.25 1.42 0.07
N THR A 518 13.47 0.37 -0.12
CA THR A 518 12.16 0.18 0.53
C THR A 518 12.22 -1.08 1.38
N THR A 519 11.81 -1.00 2.64
CA THR A 519 11.78 -2.15 3.54
C THR A 519 10.35 -2.54 3.85
N PHE A 520 10.02 -3.81 3.67
CA PHE A 520 8.74 -4.41 4.03
C PHE A 520 8.94 -5.28 5.28
N ASN A 521 8.16 -4.98 6.31
CA ASN A 521 8.24 -5.65 7.62
C ASN A 521 7.16 -6.72 7.78
N ASP A 522 6.47 -7.06 6.69
CA ASP A 522 5.39 -8.02 6.59
C ASP A 522 5.66 -8.98 5.41
N THR A 523 4.99 -10.13 5.42
CA THR A 523 5.08 -11.12 4.34
C THR A 523 3.72 -11.30 3.70
N ILE A 524 3.68 -11.25 2.38
CA ILE A 524 2.50 -11.66 1.61
C ILE A 524 2.68 -13.13 1.26
N VAL A 525 1.89 -13.99 1.90
CA VAL A 525 1.82 -15.41 1.54
C VAL A 525 0.89 -15.53 0.31
N PRO A 526 1.37 -16.03 -0.84
CA PRO A 526 0.58 -16.13 -2.07
C PRO A 526 -0.45 -17.28 -2.02
N SER A 527 -1.34 -17.26 -1.03
CA SER A 527 -2.30 -18.33 -0.72
C SER A 527 -3.44 -18.46 -1.74
N ASN A 528 -3.73 -17.37 -2.46
CA ASN A 528 -4.77 -17.26 -3.47
C ASN A 528 -4.32 -16.28 -4.58
N VAL A 529 -5.13 -16.14 -5.63
CA VAL A 529 -4.82 -15.28 -6.78
C VAL A 529 -4.66 -13.81 -6.38
N SER A 530 -5.49 -13.31 -5.46
CA SER A 530 -5.40 -11.93 -4.99
C SER A 530 -4.08 -11.65 -4.27
N ASP A 531 -3.64 -12.56 -3.39
CA ASP A 531 -2.35 -12.45 -2.71
C ASP A 531 -1.17 -12.57 -3.69
N GLN A 532 -1.27 -13.44 -4.68
CA GLN A 532 -0.26 -13.53 -5.75
C GLN A 532 -0.14 -12.22 -6.53
N THR A 533 -1.27 -11.62 -6.92
CA THR A 533 -1.30 -10.33 -7.59
C THR A 533 -0.70 -9.23 -6.71
N ARG A 534 -1.04 -9.20 -5.42
CA ARG A 534 -0.50 -8.23 -4.46
C ARG A 534 1.01 -8.38 -4.25
N LEU A 535 1.51 -9.61 -4.15
CA LEU A 535 2.95 -9.89 -4.05
C LEU A 535 3.69 -9.44 -5.31
N VAL A 536 3.17 -9.77 -6.50
CA VAL A 536 3.73 -9.32 -7.77
C VAL A 536 3.74 -7.80 -7.84
N GLN A 537 2.62 -7.13 -7.54
CA GLN A 537 2.52 -5.67 -7.55
C GLN A 537 3.52 -5.02 -6.58
N ARG A 538 3.71 -5.60 -5.40
CA ARG A 538 4.68 -5.12 -4.41
C ARG A 538 6.12 -5.22 -4.91
N LEU A 539 6.49 -6.33 -5.55
CA LEU A 539 7.88 -6.60 -5.91
C LEU A 539 8.26 -6.11 -7.32
N LYS A 540 7.28 -5.98 -8.23
CA LYS A 540 7.48 -5.61 -9.63
C LYS A 540 8.27 -4.31 -9.85
N PRO A 541 8.16 -3.26 -9.02
CA PRO A 541 8.91 -2.02 -9.22
C PRO A 541 10.43 -2.13 -8.97
N PHE A 542 10.91 -3.22 -8.35
CA PHE A 542 12.26 -3.31 -7.82
C PHE A 542 13.24 -4.04 -8.74
N GLU A 543 14.46 -3.52 -8.84
CA GLU A 543 15.56 -4.16 -9.58
C GLU A 543 16.38 -5.11 -8.71
N VAL A 544 16.42 -4.84 -7.41
CA VAL A 544 17.10 -5.67 -6.42
C VAL A 544 16.10 -6.08 -5.36
N ILE A 545 16.10 -7.36 -4.99
CA ILE A 545 15.33 -7.86 -3.85
C ILE A 545 16.29 -8.54 -2.88
N SER A 546 16.21 -8.16 -1.61
CA SER A 546 16.86 -8.82 -0.48
C SER A 546 15.81 -9.59 0.31
N SER A 547 15.91 -10.91 0.29
CA SER A 547 15.01 -11.84 0.98
C SER A 547 15.69 -12.48 2.18
N VAL A 548 14.95 -12.54 3.30
CA VAL A 548 15.38 -13.27 4.49
C VAL A 548 14.99 -14.73 4.37
N ARG A 549 16.00 -15.58 4.13
CA ARG A 549 15.86 -17.03 3.96
C ARG A 549 14.82 -17.33 2.87
N GLU A 550 13.87 -18.20 3.17
CA GLU A 550 12.82 -18.67 2.28
C GLU A 550 11.44 -18.22 2.80
N ARG A 551 11.37 -17.09 3.53
CA ARG A 551 10.10 -16.53 4.04
C ARG A 551 9.14 -16.21 2.89
N THR A 552 9.69 -15.67 1.80
CA THR A 552 9.01 -15.55 0.51
C THR A 552 9.62 -16.55 -0.48
N ALA A 553 8.77 -17.35 -1.12
CA ALA A 553 9.16 -18.26 -2.20
C ALA A 553 9.31 -17.51 -3.52
N PHE A 554 10.25 -17.96 -4.37
CA PHE A 554 10.50 -17.41 -5.71
C PHE A 554 10.37 -18.50 -6.78
N PRO A 555 9.16 -19.04 -7.01
CA PRO A 555 8.93 -19.98 -8.12
C PRO A 555 9.10 -19.27 -9.46
N GLY A 556 9.34 -20.02 -10.54
CA GLY A 556 9.54 -19.45 -11.87
C GLY A 556 8.36 -18.61 -12.37
N SER A 557 7.12 -18.90 -11.93
CA SER A 557 5.94 -18.07 -12.23
C SER A 557 6.04 -16.66 -11.63
N LEU A 558 6.54 -16.53 -10.39
CA LEU A 558 6.76 -15.23 -9.76
C LEU A 558 7.91 -14.50 -10.45
N LEU A 559 9.05 -15.16 -10.67
CA LEU A 559 10.22 -14.54 -11.33
C LEU A 559 9.87 -13.99 -12.71
N ARG A 560 9.10 -14.74 -13.52
CA ARG A 560 8.59 -14.29 -14.83
C ARG A 560 7.65 -13.08 -14.75
N SER A 561 7.03 -12.86 -13.59
CA SER A 561 6.13 -11.72 -13.35
C SER A 561 6.86 -10.47 -12.83
N LEU A 562 8.18 -10.54 -12.63
CA LEU A 562 9.02 -9.46 -12.11
C LEU A 562 10.04 -8.97 -13.17
N PRO A 563 9.59 -8.30 -14.24
CA PRO A 563 10.45 -7.97 -15.40
C PRO A 563 11.60 -7.00 -15.09
N ASN A 564 11.53 -6.26 -13.98
CA ASN A 564 12.60 -5.34 -13.57
C ASN A 564 13.68 -6.01 -12.71
N LEU A 565 13.41 -7.19 -12.15
CA LEU A 565 14.31 -7.85 -11.21
C LEU A 565 15.60 -8.28 -11.92
N LYS A 566 16.74 -7.83 -11.40
CA LYS A 566 18.08 -8.14 -11.92
C LYS A 566 18.94 -8.87 -10.90
N LEU A 567 18.71 -8.62 -9.62
CA LEU A 567 19.48 -9.20 -8.52
C LEU A 567 18.57 -9.66 -7.38
N LEU A 568 18.61 -10.94 -7.06
CA LEU A 568 17.92 -11.55 -5.93
C LEU A 568 18.95 -12.03 -4.90
N LEU A 569 18.99 -11.34 -3.76
CA LEU A 569 19.87 -11.63 -2.64
C LEU A 569 19.09 -12.45 -1.61
N ALA A 570 19.62 -13.59 -1.22
CA ALA A 570 18.94 -14.49 -0.31
C ALA A 570 19.86 -14.87 0.86
N THR A 571 19.42 -14.60 2.09
CA THR A 571 20.23 -14.93 3.27
C THR A 571 20.25 -16.43 3.52
N GLY A 572 21.39 -17.00 3.88
CA GLY A 572 21.56 -18.42 4.17
C GLY A 572 22.25 -19.23 3.07
N THR A 573 22.02 -20.54 3.06
CA THR A 573 22.74 -21.49 2.18
C THR A 573 21.83 -22.52 1.50
N GLN A 574 20.52 -22.44 1.71
CA GLN A 574 19.53 -23.38 1.18
C GLN A 574 18.32 -22.59 0.69
N PHE A 575 17.92 -22.84 -0.56
CA PHE A 575 16.95 -22.05 -1.33
C PHE A 575 16.12 -22.98 -2.24
N GLU A 576 15.50 -24.00 -1.66
CA GLU A 576 14.67 -24.97 -2.38
C GLU A 576 13.40 -24.31 -2.95
N MET A 577 12.93 -23.23 -2.32
CA MET A 577 11.76 -22.47 -2.77
C MET A 577 12.07 -21.48 -3.91
N PHE A 578 13.30 -21.49 -4.45
CA PHE A 578 13.78 -20.58 -5.48
C PHE A 578 14.00 -21.36 -6.78
N ASP A 579 13.35 -20.95 -7.86
CA ASP A 579 13.55 -21.56 -9.18
C ASP A 579 14.80 -20.97 -9.85
N LEU A 580 15.96 -21.56 -9.52
CA LEU A 580 17.25 -21.13 -10.07
C LEU A 580 17.37 -21.38 -11.59
N SER A 581 16.56 -22.29 -12.17
CA SER A 581 16.54 -22.47 -13.63
C SER A 581 15.89 -21.27 -14.29
N ALA A 582 14.68 -20.92 -13.84
CA ALA A 582 13.96 -19.75 -14.34
C ALA A 582 14.76 -18.46 -14.11
N ALA A 583 15.47 -18.33 -12.98
CA ALA A 583 16.35 -17.17 -12.75
C ALA A 583 17.45 -17.06 -13.82
N ARG A 584 18.12 -18.16 -14.18
CA ARG A 584 19.15 -18.16 -15.25
C ARG A 584 18.54 -17.85 -16.62
N GLU A 585 17.40 -18.44 -16.94
CA GLU A 585 16.66 -18.18 -18.19
C GLU A 585 16.30 -16.70 -18.34
N LEU A 586 15.94 -16.05 -17.23
CA LEU A 586 15.56 -14.63 -17.19
C LEU A 586 16.75 -13.68 -17.00
N GLY A 587 17.98 -14.20 -16.86
CA GLY A 587 19.16 -13.38 -16.60
C GLY A 587 19.20 -12.72 -15.20
N ILE A 588 18.42 -13.24 -14.25
CA ILE A 588 18.37 -12.75 -12.86
C ILE A 588 19.54 -13.35 -12.09
N ILE A 589 20.42 -12.50 -11.57
CA ILE A 589 21.51 -12.95 -10.70
C ILE A 589 20.91 -13.33 -9.35
N VAL A 590 21.15 -14.55 -8.89
CA VAL A 590 20.79 -14.97 -7.52
C VAL A 590 22.06 -15.16 -6.71
N ALA A 591 22.15 -14.55 -5.54
CA ALA A 591 23.33 -14.65 -4.69
C ALA A 591 22.98 -14.91 -3.23
N ALA A 592 23.75 -15.81 -2.61
CA ALA A 592 23.59 -16.19 -1.21
C ALA A 592 24.37 -15.26 -0.28
N ALA A 593 23.84 -14.98 0.91
CA ALA A 593 24.62 -14.50 2.05
C ALA A 593 24.86 -15.67 3.03
N PRO A 594 25.98 -16.41 2.93
CA PRO A 594 26.21 -17.63 3.71
C PRO A 594 26.44 -17.40 5.22
N GLY A 595 26.72 -16.17 5.65
CA GLY A 595 27.04 -15.84 7.05
C GLY A 595 28.52 -16.05 7.42
N LEU A 596 29.42 -15.82 6.45
CA LEU A 596 30.88 -15.81 6.59
C LEU A 596 31.42 -14.42 6.99
N GLY A 597 30.66 -13.37 6.73
CA GLY A 597 31.00 -11.96 6.96
C GLY A 597 31.63 -11.30 5.73
N ARG A 598 31.71 -9.97 5.78
CA ARG A 598 32.22 -9.16 4.67
C ARG A 598 33.67 -9.47 4.34
N THR A 599 34.00 -9.34 3.06
CA THR A 599 35.36 -9.60 2.55
C THR A 599 36.37 -8.53 2.97
N ASP A 600 35.92 -7.29 3.20
CA ASP A 600 36.73 -6.18 3.72
C ASP A 600 37.04 -6.29 5.22
N GLY A 601 36.48 -7.31 5.90
CA GLY A 601 36.67 -7.56 7.33
C GLY A 601 35.92 -6.59 8.23
N LYS A 602 35.06 -5.72 7.69
CA LYS A 602 34.21 -4.82 8.47
C LYS A 602 32.93 -5.53 8.87
N GLY A 603 32.39 -5.20 10.04
CA GLY A 603 31.14 -5.76 10.53
C GLY A 603 31.28 -7.11 11.26
N PRO A 604 30.15 -7.71 11.65
CA PRO A 604 30.14 -8.88 12.51
C PRO A 604 30.58 -10.12 11.74
N ARG A 605 31.42 -10.93 12.39
CA ARG A 605 31.80 -12.26 11.92
C ARG A 605 31.26 -13.32 12.85
N ARG A 606 30.73 -14.37 12.24
CA ARG A 606 30.24 -15.52 12.97
C ARG A 606 31.39 -16.17 13.76
N PRO A 607 31.18 -16.53 15.04
CA PRO A 607 32.13 -17.35 15.79
C PRO A 607 32.40 -18.67 15.07
N ASN A 608 33.66 -19.10 15.04
CA ASN A 608 34.04 -20.31 14.34
C ASN A 608 33.39 -21.54 15.02
N ILE A 609 32.46 -22.19 14.30
CA ILE A 609 31.76 -23.39 14.79
C ILE A 609 32.76 -24.49 15.17
N LYS A 610 33.89 -24.59 14.44
CA LYS A 610 34.94 -25.58 14.73
C LYS A 610 35.77 -25.27 15.98
N GLN A 611 35.66 -24.06 16.54
CA GLN A 611 36.29 -23.66 17.80
C GLN A 611 35.28 -23.61 18.97
N GLY A 612 34.21 -24.41 18.90
CA GLY A 612 33.21 -24.53 19.97
C GLY A 612 31.98 -23.66 19.79
N GLY A 613 31.86 -22.89 18.69
CA GLY A 613 30.63 -22.17 18.37
C GLY A 613 29.50 -23.14 17.99
N VAL A 614 28.31 -22.98 18.59
CA VAL A 614 27.12 -23.79 18.26
C VAL A 614 26.18 -22.97 17.37
N HIS A 615 25.57 -23.59 16.36
CA HIS A 615 24.60 -22.90 15.50
C HIS A 615 23.41 -22.38 16.33
N PRO A 616 22.89 -21.15 16.10
CA PRO A 616 21.75 -20.62 16.84
C PRO A 616 20.56 -21.59 16.90
N THR A 617 20.27 -22.27 15.79
CA THR A 617 19.18 -23.26 15.73
C THR A 617 19.35 -24.42 16.70
N THR A 618 20.58 -24.87 16.94
CA THR A 618 20.86 -25.89 17.95
C THR A 618 20.60 -25.36 19.35
N GLN A 619 20.92 -24.08 19.62
CA GLN A 619 20.60 -23.45 20.91
C GLN A 619 19.09 -23.31 21.09
N HIS A 620 18.37 -22.87 20.06
CA HIS A 620 16.91 -22.77 20.05
C HIS A 620 16.22 -24.13 20.22
N THR A 621 16.74 -25.18 19.58
CA THR A 621 16.25 -26.56 19.77
C THR A 621 16.33 -26.94 21.25
N TRP A 622 17.48 -26.70 21.89
CA TRP A 622 17.64 -27.00 23.32
C TRP A 622 16.79 -26.10 24.22
N ALA A 623 16.60 -24.83 23.87
CA ALA A 623 15.68 -23.95 24.58
C ALA A 623 14.26 -24.53 24.56
N LEU A 624 13.79 -25.02 23.41
CA LEU A 624 12.47 -25.65 23.28
C LEU A 624 12.35 -26.98 24.04
N ILE A 625 13.37 -27.85 23.96
CA ILE A 625 13.43 -29.11 24.74
C ILE A 625 13.34 -28.79 26.24
N MET A 626 14.13 -27.82 26.72
CA MET A 626 14.14 -27.44 28.13
C MET A 626 12.85 -26.74 28.55
N ALA A 627 12.24 -25.92 27.69
CA ALA A 627 10.98 -25.27 27.95
C ALA A 627 9.84 -26.28 28.15
N LEU A 628 9.80 -27.35 27.34
CA LEU A 628 8.87 -28.47 27.56
C LEU A 628 9.22 -29.24 28.84
N ALA A 629 10.46 -29.71 28.97
CA ALA A 629 10.88 -30.57 30.08
C ALA A 629 10.71 -29.89 31.45
N ARG A 630 10.91 -28.57 31.51
CA ARG A 630 10.89 -27.79 32.75
C ARG A 630 9.64 -26.94 32.93
N ASN A 631 8.63 -27.13 32.09
CA ASN A 631 7.33 -26.45 32.18
C ASN A 631 7.39 -24.91 32.10
N VAL A 632 8.51 -24.32 31.67
CA VAL A 632 8.82 -22.90 31.85
C VAL A 632 7.72 -21.96 31.31
N PRO A 633 7.26 -22.08 30.04
CA PRO A 633 6.28 -21.14 29.52
C PRO A 633 4.91 -21.25 30.20
N ALA A 634 4.51 -22.46 30.58
CA ALA A 634 3.23 -22.65 31.24
C ALA A 634 3.25 -22.16 32.69
N ASP A 635 4.37 -22.36 33.39
CA ASP A 635 4.52 -21.90 34.78
C ASP A 635 4.61 -20.37 34.84
N ASP A 636 5.32 -19.74 33.89
CA ASP A 636 5.33 -18.29 33.71
C ASP A 636 3.93 -17.72 33.44
N ALA A 637 3.21 -18.31 32.48
CA ALA A 637 1.83 -17.90 32.17
C ALA A 637 0.89 -18.09 33.37
N ALA A 638 1.04 -19.21 34.10
CA ALA A 638 0.21 -19.52 35.26
C ALA A 638 0.39 -18.47 36.37
N LEU A 639 1.62 -18.13 36.72
CA LEU A 639 1.91 -17.14 37.77
C LEU A 639 1.39 -15.74 37.39
N LYS A 640 1.55 -15.33 36.13
CA LYS A 640 1.06 -14.03 35.64
C LYS A 640 -0.46 -13.94 35.61
N ALA A 641 -1.15 -15.06 35.40
CA ALA A 641 -2.60 -15.15 35.45
C ALA A 641 -3.17 -15.38 36.88
N GLY A 642 -2.32 -15.37 37.92
CA GLY A 642 -2.75 -15.50 39.31
C GLY A 642 -3.13 -16.92 39.73
N HIS A 643 -2.65 -17.95 39.01
CA HIS A 643 -2.84 -19.34 39.42
C HIS A 643 -2.02 -19.69 40.69
N PRO A 644 -2.33 -20.80 41.38
CA PRO A 644 -1.59 -21.25 42.56
C PRO A 644 -0.08 -21.40 42.31
N TRP A 645 0.70 -21.24 43.39
CA TRP A 645 2.17 -21.19 43.35
C TRP A 645 2.85 -22.41 42.71
N HIS A 646 2.26 -23.61 42.82
CA HIS A 646 2.77 -24.82 42.19
C HIS A 646 1.81 -25.33 41.13
N THR A 647 2.38 -25.70 39.98
CA THR A 647 1.67 -26.22 38.80
C THR A 647 1.85 -27.75 38.69
N ARG A 648 2.78 -28.22 37.84
CA ARG A 648 3.02 -29.62 37.47
C ARG A 648 4.49 -29.99 37.65
N LEU A 649 4.75 -31.28 37.94
CA LEU A 649 6.10 -31.84 37.97
C LEU A 649 6.83 -31.68 36.64
N ALA A 650 8.08 -31.23 36.71
CA ALA A 650 9.00 -31.16 35.59
C ALA A 650 9.67 -32.53 35.32
N THR A 651 10.11 -32.73 34.09
CA THR A 651 10.86 -33.91 33.65
C THR A 651 12.36 -33.66 33.79
N ASN A 652 13.06 -34.56 34.49
CA ASN A 652 14.52 -34.60 34.49
C ASN A 652 15.02 -35.34 33.23
N LEU A 653 15.98 -34.76 32.50
CA LEU A 653 16.51 -35.34 31.26
C LEU A 653 17.60 -36.39 31.49
N THR A 654 18.28 -36.39 32.64
CA THR A 654 19.40 -37.32 32.87
C THR A 654 18.95 -38.78 32.84
N GLY A 655 19.67 -39.60 32.06
CA GLY A 655 19.38 -41.01 31.84
C GLY A 655 18.25 -41.29 30.83
N LEU A 656 17.51 -40.27 30.41
CA LEU A 656 16.49 -40.41 29.37
C LEU A 656 17.10 -40.58 27.98
N THR A 657 16.29 -41.06 27.03
CA THR A 657 16.70 -41.29 25.65
C THR A 657 16.33 -40.11 24.75
N LEU A 658 17.32 -39.54 24.08
CA LEU A 658 17.17 -38.57 23.00
C LEU A 658 17.20 -39.30 21.64
N GLY A 659 16.07 -39.28 20.94
CA GLY A 659 15.93 -39.72 19.56
C GLY A 659 16.21 -38.57 18.58
N VAL A 660 17.25 -38.72 17.76
CA VAL A 660 17.66 -37.72 16.76
C VAL A 660 17.28 -38.21 15.35
N VAL A 661 16.27 -37.59 14.75
CA VAL A 661 15.85 -37.84 13.37
C VAL A 661 16.67 -36.93 12.45
N GLY A 662 17.73 -37.46 11.86
CA GLY A 662 18.70 -36.70 11.06
C GLY A 662 20.02 -36.45 11.79
N LEU A 663 21.03 -37.29 11.56
CA LEU A 663 22.37 -37.12 12.17
C LEU A 663 23.31 -36.29 11.28
N GLY A 664 22.83 -35.13 10.83
CA GLY A 664 23.64 -34.14 10.11
C GLY A 664 24.38 -33.18 11.05
N ARG A 665 24.89 -32.07 10.51
CA ARG A 665 25.63 -31.05 11.30
C ARG A 665 24.87 -30.54 12.53
N LEU A 666 23.57 -30.22 12.39
CA LEU A 666 22.76 -29.72 13.51
C LEU A 666 22.34 -30.84 14.46
N GLY A 667 21.90 -31.99 13.94
CA GLY A 667 21.50 -33.14 14.75
C GLY A 667 22.64 -33.71 15.59
N ALA A 668 23.85 -33.78 15.02
CA ALA A 668 25.03 -34.24 15.75
C ALA A 668 25.44 -33.24 16.86
N ALA A 669 25.27 -31.94 16.64
CA ALA A 669 25.48 -30.92 17.67
C ALA A 669 24.45 -31.03 18.81
N VAL A 670 23.17 -31.27 18.48
CA VAL A 670 22.12 -31.52 19.48
C VAL A 670 22.41 -32.80 20.27
N ALA A 671 22.73 -33.90 19.58
CA ALA A 671 23.12 -35.18 20.17
C ALA A 671 24.30 -35.04 21.15
N ARG A 672 25.36 -34.33 20.74
CA ARG A 672 26.54 -34.07 21.58
C ARG A 672 26.18 -33.35 22.87
N ILE A 673 25.35 -32.30 22.81
CA ILE A 673 24.90 -31.58 24.01
C ILE A 673 24.05 -32.48 24.90
N GLY A 674 23.14 -33.28 24.32
CA GLY A 674 22.30 -34.22 25.05
C GLY A 674 23.12 -35.22 25.85
N GLN A 675 24.16 -35.77 25.23
CA GLN A 675 25.09 -36.68 25.88
C GLN A 675 25.94 -35.97 26.96
N LEU A 676 26.68 -34.91 26.58
CA LEU A 676 27.69 -34.31 27.45
C LEU A 676 27.12 -33.47 28.59
N CYS A 677 26.08 -32.69 28.32
CA CYS A 677 25.55 -31.70 29.26
C CYS A 677 24.40 -32.26 30.10
N TRP A 678 23.61 -33.18 29.55
CA TRP A 678 22.41 -33.69 30.19
C TRP A 678 22.49 -35.16 30.58
N GLY A 679 23.51 -35.90 30.13
CA GLY A 679 23.67 -37.33 30.42
C GLY A 679 22.58 -38.19 29.80
N MET A 680 22.07 -37.80 28.63
CA MET A 680 21.06 -38.56 27.88
C MET A 680 21.70 -39.67 27.05
N ARG A 681 20.97 -40.77 26.88
CA ARG A 681 21.29 -41.81 25.88
C ARG A 681 20.85 -41.34 24.51
N VAL A 682 21.69 -41.47 23.48
CA VAL A 682 21.37 -40.97 22.14
C VAL A 682 21.14 -42.11 21.16
N VAL A 683 19.94 -42.14 20.57
CA VAL A 683 19.61 -42.99 19.42
C VAL A 683 19.34 -42.12 18.20
N CYS A 684 19.82 -42.55 17.04
CA CYS A 684 19.79 -41.76 15.82
C CYS A 684 19.21 -42.56 14.67
N TRP A 685 18.45 -41.91 13.80
CA TRP A 685 18.00 -42.50 12.54
C TRP A 685 18.03 -41.48 11.41
N SER A 686 18.36 -41.96 10.21
CA SER A 686 18.13 -41.30 8.92
C SER A 686 18.10 -42.41 7.87
N GLU A 687 17.47 -42.19 6.72
CA GLU A 687 17.26 -43.21 5.67
C GLU A 687 18.52 -44.04 5.35
N ASN A 688 19.68 -43.35 5.25
CA ASN A 688 20.95 -43.96 4.87
C ASN A 688 22.01 -43.96 6.00
N LEU A 689 21.57 -43.82 7.25
CA LEU A 689 22.46 -43.81 8.41
C LEU A 689 22.89 -45.24 8.75
N THR A 690 24.20 -45.46 8.81
CA THR A 690 24.78 -46.71 9.32
C THR A 690 25.47 -46.44 10.65
N GLN A 691 25.65 -47.46 11.48
CA GLN A 691 26.38 -47.32 12.74
C GLN A 691 27.80 -46.77 12.52
N ALA A 692 28.49 -47.19 11.46
CA ALA A 692 29.83 -46.67 11.12
C ALA A 692 29.84 -45.16 10.85
N LYS A 693 28.81 -44.61 10.18
CA LYS A 693 28.67 -43.16 9.97
C LYS A 693 28.38 -42.43 11.28
N ALA A 694 27.55 -43.00 12.15
CA ALA A 694 27.27 -42.43 13.46
C ALA A 694 28.52 -42.40 14.35
N ASP A 695 29.31 -43.49 14.34
CA ASP A 695 30.59 -43.59 15.03
C ASP A 695 31.58 -42.52 14.52
N GLY A 696 31.67 -42.34 13.19
CA GLY A 696 32.50 -41.29 12.58
C GLY A 696 32.10 -39.89 13.04
N MET A 697 30.80 -39.58 13.04
CA MET A 697 30.29 -38.29 13.54
C MET A 697 30.60 -38.05 15.01
N ALA A 698 30.53 -39.09 15.86
CA ALA A 698 30.92 -38.98 17.26
C ALA A 698 32.42 -38.64 17.39
N ALA A 699 33.27 -39.34 16.63
CA ALA A 699 34.71 -39.10 16.62
C ALA A 699 35.07 -37.69 16.13
N ASP A 700 34.44 -37.22 15.04
CA ASP A 700 34.63 -35.87 14.49
C ASP A 700 34.27 -34.77 15.49
N LEU A 701 33.35 -35.07 16.41
CA LEU A 701 32.93 -34.18 17.48
C LEU A 701 33.75 -34.32 18.77
N GLY A 702 34.82 -35.13 18.73
CA GLY A 702 35.72 -35.40 19.85
C GLY A 702 35.10 -36.27 20.94
N LEU A 703 34.06 -37.04 20.63
CA LEU A 703 33.42 -37.96 21.55
C LEU A 703 34.00 -39.37 21.39
N PRO A 704 34.08 -40.16 22.47
CA PRO A 704 34.41 -41.57 22.34
C PRO A 704 33.28 -42.27 21.55
N VAL A 705 33.62 -43.27 20.72
CA VAL A 705 32.62 -44.03 19.95
C VAL A 705 31.70 -44.85 20.86
N LYS A 706 32.18 -45.20 22.05
CA LYS A 706 31.42 -45.90 23.08
C LYS A 706 31.36 -45.08 24.36
N GLY A 707 30.24 -45.14 25.05
CA GLY A 707 30.06 -44.62 26.40
C GLY A 707 30.78 -45.46 27.46
N PRO A 708 30.79 -45.00 28.72
CA PRO A 708 31.41 -45.70 29.84
C PRO A 708 30.82 -47.09 30.12
N ASP A 709 29.56 -47.29 29.73
CA ASP A 709 28.79 -48.53 29.82
C ASP A 709 29.08 -49.52 28.67
N GLY A 710 29.90 -49.14 27.70
CA GLY A 710 30.24 -49.95 26.53
C GLY A 710 29.25 -49.83 25.37
N ASP A 711 28.15 -49.10 25.55
CA ASP A 711 27.17 -48.80 24.51
C ASP A 711 27.69 -47.76 23.52
N LYS A 712 27.06 -47.67 22.34
CA LYS A 712 27.42 -46.68 21.32
C LYS A 712 27.02 -45.28 21.79
N THR A 713 27.95 -44.32 21.68
CA THR A 713 27.68 -42.91 22.01
C THR A 713 26.53 -42.35 21.17
N PHE A 714 26.58 -42.57 19.86
CA PHE A 714 25.46 -42.33 18.94
C PHE A 714 25.03 -43.67 18.37
N ARG A 715 23.93 -44.24 18.86
CA ARG A 715 23.44 -45.55 18.42
C ARG A 715 22.52 -45.39 17.21
N ALA A 716 22.93 -45.87 16.05
CA ALA A 716 22.07 -45.93 14.87
C ALA A 716 21.04 -47.06 15.04
N VAL A 717 19.77 -46.75 14.89
CA VAL A 717 18.64 -47.67 15.12
C VAL A 717 17.66 -47.61 13.95
N SER A 718 16.65 -48.50 13.91
CA SER A 718 15.54 -48.37 12.96
C SER A 718 14.63 -47.19 13.30
N LYS A 719 13.83 -46.71 12.33
CA LYS A 719 12.87 -45.61 12.57
C LYS A 719 11.88 -45.96 13.69
N ALA A 720 11.28 -47.15 13.62
CA ALA A 720 10.33 -47.62 14.63
C ALA A 720 10.95 -47.73 16.03
N GLU A 721 12.19 -48.22 16.12
CA GLU A 721 12.91 -48.30 17.39
C GLU A 721 13.22 -46.92 17.97
N LEU A 722 13.56 -45.93 17.13
CA LEU A 722 13.78 -44.55 17.59
C LEU A 722 12.52 -43.99 18.26
N PHE A 723 11.38 -44.05 17.58
CA PHE A 723 10.12 -43.51 18.10
C PHE A 723 9.62 -44.27 19.34
N GLY A 724 9.82 -45.59 19.39
CA GLY A 724 9.45 -46.41 20.55
C GLY A 724 10.34 -46.23 21.79
N ALA A 725 11.65 -45.97 21.60
CA ALA A 725 12.61 -45.89 22.71
C ALA A 725 12.82 -44.47 23.25
N ALA A 726 12.58 -43.44 22.44
CA ALA A 726 12.88 -42.05 22.78
C ALA A 726 11.91 -41.46 23.81
N ASP A 727 12.46 -40.68 24.75
CA ASP A 727 11.70 -39.80 25.65
C ASP A 727 11.64 -38.38 25.05
N VAL A 728 12.61 -38.01 24.22
CA VAL A 728 12.61 -36.77 23.44
C VAL A 728 12.95 -37.12 22.00
N VAL A 729 12.09 -36.77 21.06
CA VAL A 729 12.37 -36.89 19.62
C VAL A 729 12.63 -35.50 19.05
N SER A 730 13.78 -35.31 18.41
CA SER A 730 14.17 -34.03 17.80
C SER A 730 14.48 -34.19 16.31
N LEU A 731 13.83 -33.37 15.48
CA LEU A 731 13.95 -33.42 14.01
C LEU A 731 15.03 -32.47 13.49
N HIS A 732 15.99 -33.03 12.74
CA HIS A 732 17.11 -32.35 12.09
C HIS A 732 17.30 -32.87 10.65
N TYR A 733 16.21 -32.86 9.88
CA TYR A 733 16.11 -33.50 8.57
C TYR A 733 15.85 -32.47 7.47
N VAL A 734 16.42 -32.70 6.29
CA VAL A 734 16.18 -31.85 5.12
C VAL A 734 14.81 -32.21 4.53
N LEU A 735 14.00 -31.20 4.20
CA LEU A 735 12.71 -31.43 3.54
C LEU A 735 12.95 -31.83 2.08
N SER A 736 12.21 -32.83 1.62
CA SER A 736 12.22 -33.33 0.27
C SER A 736 10.90 -34.03 0.03
N GLU A 737 10.62 -34.44 -1.21
CA GLU A 737 9.45 -35.27 -1.51
C GLU A 737 9.42 -36.56 -0.67
N ARG A 738 10.59 -37.17 -0.43
CA ARG A 738 10.73 -38.42 0.33
C ARG A 738 10.62 -38.24 1.84
N SER A 739 10.90 -37.05 2.37
CA SER A 739 10.89 -36.76 3.81
C SER A 739 9.68 -35.95 4.25
N ARG A 740 8.80 -35.56 3.32
CA ARG A 740 7.51 -34.95 3.64
C ARG A 740 6.65 -35.96 4.40
N GLY A 741 6.14 -35.55 5.57
CA GLY A 741 5.37 -36.42 6.45
C GLY A 741 6.17 -37.61 6.98
N ILE A 742 7.50 -37.52 7.09
CA ILE A 742 8.35 -38.58 7.63
C ILE A 742 7.96 -38.99 9.06
N VAL A 743 7.28 -38.08 9.77
CA VAL A 743 6.57 -38.35 11.03
C VAL A 743 5.07 -38.19 10.80
N GLY A 744 4.38 -39.34 10.70
CA GLY A 744 2.93 -39.44 10.56
C GLY A 744 2.26 -40.07 11.78
N ALA A 745 1.02 -40.53 11.59
CA ALA A 745 0.25 -41.17 12.66
C ALA A 745 0.92 -42.45 13.20
N GLU A 746 1.59 -43.22 12.33
CA GLU A 746 2.29 -44.45 12.71
C GLU A 746 3.45 -44.16 13.67
N GLU A 747 4.30 -43.18 13.37
CA GLU A 747 5.42 -42.80 14.23
C GLU A 747 4.94 -42.20 15.54
N LEU A 748 3.92 -41.35 15.51
CA LEU A 748 3.34 -40.74 16.70
C LEU A 748 2.72 -41.79 17.63
N ALA A 749 2.10 -42.84 17.08
CA ALA A 749 1.54 -43.94 17.87
C ALA A 749 2.59 -44.83 18.54
N LEU A 750 3.82 -44.86 18.02
CA LEU A 750 4.94 -45.57 18.64
C LEU A 750 5.56 -44.81 19.81
N MET A 751 5.34 -43.49 19.90
CA MET A 751 5.92 -42.68 20.96
C MET A 751 5.33 -43.02 22.32
N LYS A 752 6.14 -42.87 23.37
CA LYS A 752 5.67 -42.99 24.75
C LYS A 752 4.69 -41.87 25.07
N GLU A 753 3.73 -42.14 25.94
CA GLU A 753 2.83 -41.10 26.48
C GLU A 753 3.60 -39.97 27.18
N THR A 754 4.77 -40.26 27.74
CA THR A 754 5.66 -39.28 28.37
C THR A 754 6.61 -38.58 27.39
N ALA A 755 6.58 -38.91 26.11
CA ALA A 755 7.55 -38.41 25.15
C ALA A 755 7.28 -36.96 24.75
N MET A 756 8.34 -36.25 24.36
CA MET A 756 8.30 -34.88 23.83
C MET A 756 8.78 -34.88 22.37
N LEU A 757 8.09 -34.16 21.49
CA LEU A 757 8.47 -34.00 20.09
C LEU A 757 8.94 -32.57 19.80
N VAL A 758 10.10 -32.38 19.16
CA VAL A 758 10.63 -31.05 18.84
C VAL A 758 10.98 -30.96 17.35
N ASN A 759 10.50 -29.91 16.69
CA ASN A 759 10.82 -29.62 15.28
C ASN A 759 11.26 -28.17 15.09
N THR A 760 12.53 -28.00 14.74
CA THR A 760 13.13 -26.72 14.31
C THR A 760 13.73 -26.83 12.90
N SER A 761 13.24 -27.77 12.09
CA SER A 761 13.73 -28.02 10.74
C SER A 761 12.79 -27.41 9.69
N ARG A 762 11.71 -28.12 9.36
CA ARG A 762 10.66 -27.69 8.43
C ARG A 762 9.32 -28.27 8.87
N GLY A 763 8.25 -27.48 8.79
CA GLY A 763 6.89 -27.90 9.19
C GLY A 763 6.43 -29.19 8.49
N PRO A 764 6.53 -29.28 7.15
CA PRO A 764 6.00 -30.43 6.42
C PRO A 764 6.72 -31.76 6.61
N LEU A 765 7.75 -31.85 7.46
CA LEU A 765 8.32 -33.12 7.89
C LEU A 765 7.34 -33.89 8.79
N ILE A 766 6.44 -33.19 9.47
CA ILE A 766 5.42 -33.79 10.33
C ILE A 766 4.07 -33.67 9.62
N ASN A 767 3.27 -34.75 9.66
CA ASN A 767 1.85 -34.64 9.34
C ASN A 767 1.14 -33.85 10.46
N HIS A 768 0.86 -32.58 10.22
CA HIS A 768 0.26 -31.68 11.21
C HIS A 768 -1.11 -32.12 11.73
N ALA A 769 -1.94 -32.73 10.88
CA ALA A 769 -3.24 -33.23 11.32
C ALA A 769 -3.08 -34.37 12.33
N ALA A 770 -2.18 -35.32 12.04
CA ALA A 770 -1.87 -36.42 12.95
C ALA A 770 -1.27 -35.93 14.28
N LEU A 771 -0.39 -34.92 14.23
CA LEU A 771 0.18 -34.33 15.45
C LEU A 771 -0.87 -33.60 16.29
N LEU A 772 -1.75 -32.81 15.67
CA LEU A 772 -2.86 -32.14 16.35
C LEU A 772 -3.79 -33.15 17.03
N GLU A 773 -4.10 -34.27 16.36
CA GLU A 773 -4.90 -35.36 16.92
C GLU A 773 -4.21 -36.04 18.10
N ALA A 774 -2.91 -36.36 17.96
CA ALA A 774 -2.11 -36.97 19.03
C ALA A 774 -2.03 -36.06 20.27
N LEU A 775 -1.79 -34.75 20.08
CA LEU A 775 -1.79 -33.76 21.15
C LEU A 775 -3.18 -33.59 21.77
N GLY A 776 -4.24 -33.54 20.96
CA GLY A 776 -5.62 -33.43 21.46
C GLY A 776 -6.01 -34.60 22.36
N ARG A 777 -5.58 -35.82 22.01
CA ARG A 777 -5.84 -37.03 22.80
C ARG A 777 -4.94 -37.21 24.02
N GLY A 778 -3.85 -36.46 24.15
CA GLY A 778 -2.88 -36.71 25.21
C GLY A 778 -1.92 -37.87 24.92
N ALA A 779 -1.76 -38.29 23.66
CA ALA A 779 -0.97 -39.48 23.28
C ALA A 779 0.54 -39.29 23.48
N ILE A 780 1.01 -38.04 23.55
CA ILE A 780 2.38 -37.66 23.93
C ILE A 780 2.33 -36.49 24.90
N SER A 781 3.36 -36.34 25.73
CA SER A 781 3.38 -35.32 26.79
C SER A 781 3.45 -33.89 26.26
N GLY A 782 3.96 -33.72 25.03
CA GLY A 782 3.90 -32.45 24.34
C GLY A 782 4.76 -32.35 23.10
N ALA A 783 4.62 -31.23 22.39
CA ALA A 783 5.40 -30.88 21.23
C ALA A 783 5.89 -29.43 21.29
N ALA A 784 7.05 -29.16 20.69
CA ALA A 784 7.56 -27.82 20.47
C ALA A 784 7.87 -27.62 18.98
N MET A 785 7.23 -26.63 18.38
CA MET A 785 7.29 -26.35 16.94
C MET A 785 7.82 -24.94 16.70
N ASP A 786 8.90 -24.82 15.95
CA ASP A 786 9.39 -23.52 15.47
C ASP A 786 8.99 -23.25 14.01
N VAL A 787 8.46 -24.25 13.31
CA VAL A 787 8.24 -24.24 11.87
C VAL A 787 6.88 -24.84 11.52
N PHE A 788 6.25 -24.35 10.46
CA PHE A 788 4.88 -24.69 10.06
C PHE A 788 4.78 -24.91 8.55
N ASP A 789 3.62 -25.41 8.08
CA ASP A 789 3.39 -25.62 6.64
C ASP A 789 3.16 -24.29 5.92
N VAL A 790 2.46 -23.38 6.60
CA VAL A 790 2.17 -22.03 6.15
C VAL A 790 2.84 -21.08 7.13
N GLU A 791 3.74 -20.27 6.62
CA GLU A 791 4.47 -19.26 7.38
C GLU A 791 4.36 -17.91 6.66
N PRO A 792 3.97 -16.82 7.35
CA PRO A 792 3.56 -16.74 8.76
C PRO A 792 2.33 -17.58 9.09
N LEU A 793 2.28 -18.09 10.32
CA LEU A 793 1.16 -18.90 10.81
C LEU A 793 -0.15 -18.09 10.78
N PRO A 794 -1.22 -18.53 10.08
CA PRO A 794 -2.50 -17.81 10.03
C PRO A 794 -3.09 -17.53 11.41
N LEU A 795 -3.82 -16.42 11.57
CA LEU A 795 -4.38 -15.99 12.87
C LEU A 795 -5.46 -16.95 13.40
N ASP A 796 -6.20 -17.60 12.49
CA ASP A 796 -7.23 -18.59 12.76
C ASP A 796 -6.68 -20.03 12.87
N SER A 797 -5.36 -20.20 12.74
CA SER A 797 -4.72 -21.51 12.77
C SER A 797 -4.99 -22.25 14.09
N PRO A 798 -5.33 -23.56 14.05
CA PRO A 798 -5.56 -24.34 15.26
C PRO A 798 -4.35 -24.37 16.20
N TRP A 799 -3.13 -24.20 15.67
CA TRP A 799 -1.89 -24.09 16.43
C TRP A 799 -1.87 -22.92 17.42
N ARG A 800 -2.66 -21.86 17.18
CA ARG A 800 -2.72 -20.65 18.03
C ARG A 800 -3.70 -20.77 19.20
N ARG A 801 -4.43 -21.88 19.33
CA ARG A 801 -5.42 -22.07 20.41
C ARG A 801 -4.72 -22.19 21.77
N SER A 802 -5.15 -21.40 22.75
CA SER A 802 -4.57 -21.37 24.10
C SER A 802 -5.05 -22.49 25.03
N ASN A 803 -6.23 -23.10 24.77
CA ASN A 803 -6.96 -23.87 25.78
C ASN A 803 -7.25 -25.35 25.42
N TYR A 804 -6.49 -25.99 24.53
CA TYR A 804 -6.93 -27.27 23.94
C TYR A 804 -5.89 -28.41 23.88
N TRP A 805 -4.70 -28.28 24.48
CA TRP A 805 -3.68 -29.32 24.31
C TRP A 805 -3.85 -30.42 25.36
N GLY A 806 -4.38 -31.56 24.92
CA GLY A 806 -4.64 -32.79 25.70
C GLY A 806 -5.89 -32.73 26.58
N HIS A 807 -6.69 -33.81 26.58
CA HIS A 807 -7.70 -34.02 27.63
C HIS A 807 -7.07 -33.85 29.02
N ASP A 808 -7.63 -32.95 29.84
CA ASP A 808 -7.13 -32.60 31.18
C ASP A 808 -5.68 -32.07 31.23
N GLY A 809 -5.17 -31.46 30.14
CA GLY A 809 -3.81 -30.90 30.11
C GLY A 809 -2.70 -31.97 30.04
N ARG A 810 -3.00 -33.13 29.48
CA ARG A 810 -2.04 -34.25 29.31
C ARG A 810 -0.96 -33.98 28.27
N SER A 811 -1.21 -33.09 27.32
CA SER A 811 -0.22 -32.64 26.33
C SER A 811 0.09 -31.16 26.48
N ARG A 812 1.30 -30.76 26.12
CA ARG A 812 1.69 -29.35 26.02
C ARG A 812 2.09 -29.01 24.59
N LEU A 813 1.82 -27.79 24.19
CA LEU A 813 2.31 -27.25 22.94
C LEU A 813 3.09 -25.97 23.23
N ILE A 814 4.30 -25.89 22.70
CA ILE A 814 5.09 -24.67 22.62
C ILE A 814 5.26 -24.34 21.15
N ILE A 815 5.01 -23.11 20.77
CA ILE A 815 5.25 -22.64 19.41
C ILE A 815 6.11 -21.39 19.42
N THR A 816 7.03 -21.29 18.46
CA THR A 816 7.85 -20.10 18.23
C THR A 816 7.84 -19.73 16.75
N PRO A 817 7.95 -18.44 16.40
CA PRO A 817 7.74 -17.97 15.03
C PRO A 817 9.00 -18.09 14.16
N HIS A 818 9.49 -19.31 13.93
CA HIS A 818 10.67 -19.61 13.10
C HIS A 818 11.92 -18.82 13.53
N MET A 819 12.19 -18.87 14.84
CA MET A 819 13.26 -18.12 15.50
C MET A 819 14.59 -18.86 15.55
N GLY A 820 14.65 -20.10 15.06
CA GLY A 820 15.85 -20.93 15.13
C GLY A 820 17.09 -20.30 14.50
N TYR A 821 16.96 -19.39 13.53
CA TYR A 821 18.11 -18.66 12.96
C TYR A 821 18.14 -17.18 13.34
N ALA A 822 17.12 -16.67 14.03
CA ALA A 822 16.95 -15.25 14.35
C ALA A 822 17.85 -14.83 15.53
N ASP A 823 19.15 -15.00 15.33
CA ASP A 823 20.22 -14.56 16.21
C ASP A 823 20.81 -13.26 15.67
N GLN A 824 21.09 -12.31 16.57
CA GLN A 824 21.55 -10.98 16.19
C GLN A 824 22.84 -11.03 15.36
N VAL A 825 23.85 -11.78 15.83
CA VAL A 825 25.14 -11.87 15.12
C VAL A 825 24.94 -12.48 13.74
N LEU A 826 24.16 -13.55 13.63
CA LEU A 826 23.90 -14.20 12.35
C LEU A 826 23.13 -13.32 11.37
N LEU A 827 22.05 -12.67 11.81
CA LEU A 827 21.26 -11.75 10.99
C LEU A 827 22.10 -10.55 10.53
N ASP A 828 22.87 -9.95 11.45
CA ASP A 828 23.75 -8.84 11.12
C ASP A 828 24.82 -9.25 10.11
N THR A 829 25.42 -10.44 10.26
CA THR A 829 26.39 -10.95 9.28
C THR A 829 25.73 -11.15 7.90
N TRP A 830 24.51 -11.67 7.83
CA TRP A 830 23.80 -11.83 6.56
C TRP A 830 23.49 -10.49 5.90
N TYR A 831 22.94 -9.52 6.64
CA TYR A 831 22.66 -8.20 6.06
C TYR A 831 23.94 -7.48 5.64
N ALA A 832 25.04 -7.61 6.39
CA ALA A 832 26.32 -7.03 6.01
C ALA A 832 26.88 -7.62 4.69
N GLU A 833 26.73 -8.93 4.47
CA GLU A 833 27.09 -9.60 3.20
C GLU A 833 26.17 -9.18 2.05
N THR A 834 24.85 -9.11 2.32
CA THR A 834 23.87 -8.63 1.35
C THR A 834 24.19 -7.20 0.93
N ALA A 835 24.50 -6.31 1.88
CA ALA A 835 24.91 -4.93 1.60
C ALA A 835 26.19 -4.89 0.75
N GLU A 836 27.17 -5.76 1.01
CA GLU A 836 28.39 -5.86 0.17
C GLU A 836 28.06 -6.24 -1.27
N ASN A 837 27.14 -7.18 -1.48
CA ASN A 837 26.71 -7.55 -2.83
C ASN A 837 25.91 -6.44 -3.53
N VAL A 838 25.17 -5.62 -2.78
CA VAL A 838 24.54 -4.40 -3.33
C VAL A 838 25.58 -3.37 -3.75
N GLU A 839 26.58 -3.09 -2.90
CA GLU A 839 27.71 -2.21 -3.25
C GLU A 839 28.43 -2.69 -4.51
N ARG A 840 28.75 -3.99 -4.58
CA ARG A 840 29.38 -4.62 -5.75
C ARG A 840 28.52 -4.47 -7.00
N TRP A 841 27.22 -4.68 -6.89
CA TRP A 841 26.30 -4.54 -8.02
C TRP A 841 26.24 -3.10 -8.53
N LEU A 842 26.14 -2.12 -7.63
CA LEU A 842 26.18 -0.69 -7.97
C LEU A 842 27.49 -0.28 -8.64
N ASP A 843 28.62 -0.86 -8.19
CA ASP A 843 29.95 -0.64 -8.74
C ASP A 843 30.26 -1.50 -9.98
N SER A 844 29.32 -2.32 -10.46
CA SER A 844 29.53 -3.28 -11.56
C SER A 844 30.72 -4.23 -11.32
N LYS A 845 30.90 -4.67 -10.08
CA LYS A 845 31.89 -5.67 -9.64
C LYS A 845 31.26 -7.07 -9.59
N ASP A 846 32.12 -8.08 -9.54
CA ASP A 846 31.69 -9.47 -9.38
C ASP A 846 30.89 -9.68 -8.09
N ILE A 847 29.70 -10.27 -8.25
CA ILE A 847 28.80 -10.63 -7.15
C ILE A 847 29.33 -11.88 -6.45
N LEU A 848 29.40 -11.84 -5.12
CA LEU A 848 29.85 -12.95 -4.30
C LEU A 848 28.76 -14.01 -4.16
N HIS A 849 29.19 -15.27 -4.03
CA HIS A 849 28.32 -16.42 -3.72
C HIS A 849 27.13 -16.55 -4.67
N ARG A 850 27.37 -16.28 -5.96
CA ARG A 850 26.37 -16.40 -7.04
C ARG A 850 25.92 -17.86 -7.20
N LEU A 851 24.62 -18.06 -7.35
CA LEU A 851 23.93 -19.34 -7.54
C LEU A 851 23.34 -19.50 -8.95
N ALA A 852 22.89 -18.39 -9.55
CA ALA A 852 22.32 -18.29 -10.90
C ALA A 852 22.87 -17.08 -11.62
#